data_AF-A0A0Q6UJF4-F1
#
_entry.id   AF-A0A0Q6UJF4-F1
#
_cell.length_a   1.000
_cell.length_b   1.000
_cell.length_c   1.000
_cell.angle_alpha   90.00
_cell.angle_beta   90.00
_cell.angle_gamma   90.00
#
_symmetry.space_group_name_H-M   'P 1'
#
loop_
_entity.id
_entity.type
_entity.pdbx_description
1 polymer ?
#
loop_
_entity_poly.entity_id
_entity_poly.type
_entity_poly.pdbx_seq_one_letter_code
_entity_poly.pdbx_strand_id
1 'polypeptide(L)'
;MRNLRPLALAVLLLATTPLSLDVAGVARAQEAAAAKPVFPPIARIAHRAGPFQLDLRADTQTLARLSPSTEAGFDFVPGGREAERQGDGYVHVGDIHLRLRAPGGPWRDFSSAHQRRPIRVLAAGGAVLAAADITASLGEGSPLRVERRWISEKDALILRFVLTNTSREAVEIGGLGLPMVFDNIITDRSLEEAHAQASFVDPYIGRDAGYLQVTRLNGKGPVLLVLPERGAPLEAYRPIAQAGSPGAKPGDILTDRSKRAQTAEGFYDWTVASKAFAEQDWKGAGEPWNPPTSFTLAPGASRTIGLRLVTAPSIRAIEDTLVAQGRPVAVGIPGYVSPTDQELSLFLKSPKPVAKIASFPAGALTTTLVKTGPIKSGSGWSRYTVRASGWGRATLAITYADGVVQAIPYFITKPLDQVMADLGRFSTTKQWFDDPADPFKRGPSVMTYDRQADRIVTQDQRVWIAGLSDEGGAGSWVAAFVKQLDNPDAAELAKLERMLDETIIGKLQVADGEHAGAVRKSLFYYDPAALPSYYDPKLDWKTWASWSKKDSEDLGRSYNYPHVAIAHWVLYRLARNHEGLVKAHDWRWYLDHAQMTVVAMMRDAPYYAQFGQMEGDVFVDILKDLRREGMTAKADELETLMKGRADHWKTLPYPFGSEMAWDSTGQAEVYAWMRFFGHQKQADETREVILAYDPTIPSWGYNGNARRYWDFLYGGKVPRIERQIHHYGSTLNAVPLFDAYRANPADVHLLRVAYGGLMGGITNIDQAGFSSAAFHSAPDMMAWDAYSGDYGMGFFGHAYATATYLVNHPTFGWLGFGGKVIQKAGVVRIEPRDGARTRLFVAPIGAWLTLEAGKIDAAEFKPATGELVLTLAARDPATSTARLLIEATTPGARPYRPNGATSERGAYALPLTDKPTVVVLTPN
;
A
#
# COMPACT_ATOMS: atom_id res chain seq x y z
N MET A 1 -56.70 38.76 58.05
CA MET A 1 -57.22 38.10 59.27
C MET A 1 -57.18 36.60 59.06
N ARG A 2 -56.41 35.94 59.93
CA ARG A 2 -56.65 34.62 60.53
C ARG A 2 -56.93 33.39 59.63
N ASN A 3 -55.87 32.59 59.55
CA ASN A 3 -55.73 31.33 60.30
C ASN A 3 -56.31 30.00 59.76
N LEU A 4 -55.38 29.02 59.78
CA LEU A 4 -55.48 27.61 60.20
C LEU A 4 -55.59 26.52 59.11
N ARG A 5 -54.49 25.74 59.05
CA ARG A 5 -54.27 24.35 58.58
C ARG A 5 -55.15 23.35 59.38
N PRO A 6 -55.33 22.03 59.05
CA PRO A 6 -54.33 21.14 58.43
C PRO A 6 -54.79 19.89 57.58
N LEU A 7 -53.76 19.22 57.02
CA LEU A 7 -53.56 17.77 56.76
C LEU A 7 -54.26 17.00 55.61
N ALA A 8 -53.37 16.55 54.71
CA ALA A 8 -53.17 15.18 54.21
C ALA A 8 -53.63 14.79 52.78
N LEU A 9 -52.77 13.98 52.15
CA LEU A 9 -52.83 13.25 50.88
C LEU A 9 -52.59 14.03 49.58
N ALA A 10 -51.43 13.79 48.97
CA ALA A 10 -51.24 13.92 47.53
C ALA A 10 -50.61 12.64 46.99
N VAL A 11 -51.44 11.86 46.29
CA VAL A 11 -51.04 10.86 45.30
C VAL A 11 -50.64 11.61 44.04
N LEU A 12 -49.48 11.29 43.44
CA LEU A 12 -49.21 11.68 42.05
C LEU A 12 -48.73 10.46 41.26
N LEU A 13 -49.57 10.03 40.32
CA LEU A 13 -49.26 9.09 39.25
C LEU A 13 -48.50 9.82 38.12
N LEU A 14 -47.40 9.19 37.69
CA LEU A 14 -46.96 8.93 36.31
C LEU A 14 -47.43 9.88 35.19
N ALA A 15 -46.45 10.58 34.61
CA ALA A 15 -46.37 10.82 33.16
C ALA A 15 -44.91 10.85 32.70
N THR A 16 -44.68 10.11 31.62
CA THR A 16 -43.48 9.78 30.86
C THR A 16 -42.67 10.96 30.31
N THR A 17 -41.33 10.91 30.46
CA THR A 17 -40.37 11.48 29.51
C THR A 17 -39.13 10.57 29.41
N PRO A 18 -38.74 10.10 28.22
CA PRO A 18 -37.52 9.32 28.04
C PRO A 18 -36.31 10.25 28.07
N LEU A 19 -35.39 10.02 28.99
CA LEU A 19 -34.04 10.56 28.96
C LEU A 19 -33.24 9.75 27.93
N SER A 20 -33.08 10.30 26.73
CA SER A 20 -32.13 9.85 25.73
C SER A 20 -30.71 10.01 26.28
N LEU A 21 -30.05 8.88 26.56
CA LEU A 21 -28.62 8.83 26.85
C LEU A 21 -27.86 8.93 25.51
N ASP A 22 -27.24 10.08 25.27
CA ASP A 22 -26.35 10.34 24.14
C ASP A 22 -25.12 9.41 24.20
N VAL A 23 -25.14 8.34 23.41
CA VAL A 23 -23.97 7.53 23.06
C VAL A 23 -23.50 7.98 21.67
N ALA A 24 -22.97 9.20 21.60
CA ALA A 24 -22.40 9.81 20.39
C ALA A 24 -20.97 10.34 20.63
N GLY A 25 -20.23 9.66 21.51
CA GLY A 25 -18.95 10.11 22.05
C GLY A 25 -17.69 9.49 21.46
N VAL A 26 -17.69 8.96 20.22
CA VAL A 26 -16.43 8.53 19.54
C VAL A 26 -16.39 8.85 18.04
N ALA A 27 -17.40 9.53 17.47
CA ALA A 27 -17.39 9.99 16.08
C ALA A 27 -17.71 11.50 15.92
N ARG A 28 -17.52 12.29 16.98
CA ARG A 28 -17.59 13.76 16.92
C ARG A 28 -16.44 14.38 17.71
N ALA A 29 -15.27 14.38 17.09
CA ALA A 29 -14.39 15.55 17.13
C ALA A 29 -14.57 16.35 15.83
N GLN A 30 -15.83 16.58 15.42
CA GLN A 30 -16.12 17.82 14.70
C GLN A 30 -16.16 18.88 15.79
N GLU A 31 -14.96 19.37 16.17
CA GLU A 31 -14.85 20.66 16.85
C GLU A 31 -15.80 21.61 16.13
N ALA A 32 -16.68 22.29 16.87
CA ALA A 32 -17.37 23.45 16.34
C ALA A 32 -16.30 24.28 15.63
N ALA A 33 -16.39 24.41 14.29
CA ALA A 33 -15.29 24.86 13.47
C ALA A 33 -14.75 26.17 14.06
N ALA A 34 -13.62 26.07 14.77
CA ALA A 34 -12.97 27.23 15.32
C ALA A 34 -12.73 28.16 14.12
N ALA A 35 -13.05 29.45 14.29
CA ALA A 35 -12.87 30.40 13.20
C ALA A 35 -11.45 30.23 12.64
N LYS A 36 -11.35 29.84 11.35
CA LYS A 36 -10.06 29.53 10.74
C LYS A 36 -9.16 30.74 10.95
N PRO A 37 -7.95 30.56 11.52
CA PRO A 37 -7.05 31.68 11.74
C PRO A 37 -6.81 32.40 10.41
N VAL A 38 -7.00 33.72 10.39
CA VAL A 38 -6.75 34.53 9.20
C VAL A 38 -5.31 34.99 9.24
N PHE A 39 -4.54 34.56 8.26
CA PHE A 39 -3.13 34.94 8.10
C PHE A 39 -3.00 36.04 7.04
N PRO A 40 -2.11 37.02 7.23
CA PRO A 40 -1.89 38.05 6.22
C PRO A 40 -1.35 37.42 4.92
N PRO A 41 -1.79 37.89 3.75
CA PRO A 41 -1.31 37.38 2.47
C PRO A 41 0.17 37.70 2.30
N ILE A 42 0.89 36.81 1.61
CA ILE A 42 2.30 37.03 1.29
C ILE A 42 2.47 37.62 -0.11
N ALA A 43 3.41 38.56 -0.25
CA ALA A 43 3.77 39.12 -1.54
C ALA A 43 4.46 38.05 -2.42
N ARG A 44 4.04 37.95 -3.68
CA ARG A 44 4.50 36.95 -4.65
C ARG A 44 4.89 37.61 -5.96
N ILE A 45 5.82 37.00 -6.68
CA ILE A 45 6.26 37.38 -8.02
C ILE A 45 5.94 36.22 -8.96
N ALA A 46 5.09 36.48 -9.94
CA ALA A 46 4.67 35.47 -10.91
C ALA A 46 5.72 35.28 -12.01
N HIS A 47 5.96 34.03 -12.40
CA HIS A 47 6.82 33.65 -13.51
C HIS A 47 6.16 32.57 -14.38
N ARG A 48 6.73 32.34 -15.56
CA ARG A 48 6.42 31.19 -16.42
C ARG A 48 7.70 30.45 -16.75
N ALA A 49 7.65 29.12 -16.74
CA ALA A 49 8.80 28.28 -17.05
C ALA A 49 8.33 27.01 -17.79
N GLY A 50 8.54 26.96 -19.10
CA GLY A 50 8.06 25.84 -19.92
C GLY A 50 6.56 25.57 -19.71
N PRO A 51 6.15 24.36 -19.26
CA PRO A 51 4.76 24.04 -19.03
C PRO A 51 4.19 24.60 -17.71
N PHE A 52 4.95 25.38 -16.92
CA PHE A 52 4.52 25.82 -15.59
C PHE A 52 4.16 27.31 -15.51
N GLN A 53 3.12 27.58 -14.71
CA GLN A 53 2.87 28.87 -14.08
C GLN A 53 3.32 28.75 -12.62
N LEU A 54 4.19 29.64 -12.16
CA LEU A 54 4.73 29.58 -10.80
C LEU A 54 4.75 30.95 -10.15
N ASP A 55 4.63 30.95 -8.82
CA ASP A 55 4.81 32.13 -8.01
C ASP A 55 5.98 31.90 -7.06
N LEU A 56 6.91 32.85 -7.00
CA LEU A 56 7.97 32.88 -5.98
C LEU A 56 7.61 33.91 -4.92
N ARG A 57 7.83 33.62 -3.64
CA ARG A 57 7.65 34.62 -2.59
C ARG A 57 8.65 35.76 -2.77
N ALA A 58 8.21 36.99 -2.56
CA ALA A 58 9.07 38.16 -2.73
C ALA A 58 10.15 38.28 -1.62
N ASP A 59 9.88 37.77 -0.42
CA ASP A 59 10.74 37.85 0.76
C ASP A 59 11.86 36.80 0.75
N THR A 60 11.55 35.58 0.34
CA THR A 60 12.46 34.44 0.42
C THR A 60 12.86 33.89 -0.94
N GLN A 61 12.16 34.22 -2.05
CA GLN A 61 12.28 33.56 -3.35
C GLN A 61 12.11 32.02 -3.31
N THR A 62 11.37 31.47 -2.33
CA THR A 62 10.92 30.06 -2.36
C THR A 62 9.58 29.94 -3.11
N LEU A 63 9.25 28.71 -3.53
CA LEU A 63 8.07 28.43 -4.34
C LEU A 63 6.78 28.56 -3.50
N ALA A 64 5.87 29.43 -3.92
CA ALA A 64 4.54 29.65 -3.31
C ALA A 64 3.39 29.07 -4.14
N ARG A 65 3.64 28.81 -5.43
CA ARG A 65 2.70 28.17 -6.35
C ARG A 65 3.46 27.45 -7.46
N LEU A 66 2.98 26.27 -7.86
CA LEU A 66 3.43 25.55 -9.04
C LEU A 66 2.25 24.88 -9.72
N SER A 67 1.70 25.55 -10.74
CA SER A 67 0.58 25.05 -11.53
C SER A 67 1.05 24.61 -12.91
N PRO A 68 0.61 23.46 -13.42
CA PRO A 68 0.77 23.15 -14.84
C PRO A 68 -0.11 24.10 -15.67
N SER A 69 0.37 24.53 -16.82
CA SER A 69 -0.33 25.52 -17.67
C SER A 69 -1.64 24.99 -18.23
N THR A 70 -1.77 23.66 -18.37
CA THR A 70 -3.01 23.00 -18.82
C THR A 70 -4.05 22.85 -17.71
N GLU A 71 -3.65 22.91 -16.44
CA GLU A 71 -4.54 22.78 -15.27
C GLU A 71 -4.21 23.91 -14.28
N ALA A 72 -4.36 25.16 -14.72
CA ALA A 72 -3.94 26.33 -13.94
C ALA A 72 -4.64 26.44 -12.57
N GLY A 73 -5.81 25.81 -12.39
CA GLY A 73 -6.53 25.76 -11.10
C GLY A 73 -5.92 24.80 -10.07
N PHE A 74 -5.04 23.89 -10.49
CA PHE A 74 -4.35 22.95 -9.60
C PHE A 74 -2.99 23.51 -9.18
N ASP A 75 -2.59 23.27 -7.93
CA ASP A 75 -1.29 23.67 -7.38
C ASP A 75 -0.59 22.45 -6.80
N PHE A 76 0.62 22.13 -7.28
CA PHE A 76 1.41 21.03 -6.73
C PHE A 76 1.95 21.33 -5.33
N VAL A 77 2.15 22.60 -4.97
CA VAL A 77 2.61 23.02 -3.64
C VAL A 77 1.42 23.51 -2.80
N PRO A 78 1.52 23.58 -1.46
CA PRO A 78 0.40 23.98 -0.62
C PRO A 78 0.13 25.50 -0.67
N GLY A 79 -0.02 26.09 -1.85
CA GLY A 79 -0.16 27.54 -2.07
C GLY A 79 -1.44 28.13 -1.45
N GLY A 80 -2.48 27.31 -1.25
CA GLY A 80 -3.68 27.66 -0.49
C GLY A 80 -3.45 27.73 1.03
N ARG A 81 -2.34 27.18 1.53
CA ARG A 81 -1.89 27.25 2.94
C ARG A 81 -0.69 28.18 3.12
N GLU A 82 -0.22 28.84 2.06
CA GLU A 82 1.02 29.61 2.09
C GLU A 82 1.03 30.70 3.18
N ALA A 83 -0.09 31.38 3.38
CA ALA A 83 -0.19 32.43 4.41
C ALA A 83 -0.03 31.86 5.84
N GLU A 84 -0.52 30.64 6.10
CA GLU A 84 -0.31 29.94 7.36
C GLU A 84 1.17 29.53 7.55
N ARG A 85 1.83 29.18 6.44
CA ARG A 85 3.21 28.67 6.39
C ARG A 85 4.27 29.76 6.22
N GLN A 86 3.93 31.03 6.38
CA GLN A 86 4.85 32.10 5.98
C GLN A 86 6.06 32.32 6.92
N GLY A 87 6.00 31.84 8.15
CA GLY A 87 6.99 32.12 9.19
C GLY A 87 8.21 31.21 9.25
N ASP A 88 9.06 31.47 10.24
CA ASP A 88 10.21 30.66 10.62
C ASP A 88 9.82 29.22 10.98
N GLY A 89 10.60 28.25 10.51
CA GLY A 89 10.42 26.82 10.73
C GLY A 89 9.47 26.11 9.77
N TYR A 90 8.87 26.81 8.80
CA TYR A 90 8.12 26.17 7.71
C TYR A 90 8.99 26.00 6.48
N VAL A 91 9.17 24.77 6.02
CA VAL A 91 9.95 24.49 4.80
C VAL A 91 9.13 24.73 3.53
N HIS A 92 9.80 25.11 2.45
CA HIS A 92 9.23 25.25 1.11
C HIS A 92 10.17 24.64 0.06
N VAL A 93 9.65 24.33 -1.14
CA VAL A 93 10.53 24.02 -2.28
C VAL A 93 11.37 25.25 -2.59
N GLY A 94 12.70 25.09 -2.52
CA GLY A 94 13.66 26.20 -2.59
C GLY A 94 14.37 26.52 -1.28
N ASP A 95 14.06 25.81 -0.19
CA ASP A 95 14.90 25.78 1.01
C ASP A 95 16.00 24.70 0.90
N ILE A 96 16.96 24.71 1.83
CA ILE A 96 18.06 23.73 1.92
C ILE A 96 18.39 23.39 3.38
N HIS A 97 18.64 22.11 3.63
CA HIS A 97 19.12 21.54 4.89
C HIS A 97 20.56 21.03 4.72
N LEU A 98 21.44 21.41 5.65
CA LEU A 98 22.86 21.10 5.59
C LEU A 98 23.36 20.58 6.94
N ARG A 99 24.13 19.49 6.91
CA ARG A 99 24.93 19.02 8.06
C ARG A 99 26.40 18.95 7.65
N LEU A 100 27.22 19.77 8.30
CA LEU A 100 28.59 20.10 7.88
C LEU A 100 29.58 19.85 9.02
N ARG A 101 30.85 19.60 8.70
CA ARG A 101 31.95 19.66 9.67
C ARG A 101 33.26 20.16 9.06
N ALA A 102 34.12 20.73 9.90
CA ALA A 102 35.55 20.86 9.60
C ALA A 102 36.23 19.47 9.72
N PRO A 103 37.42 19.24 9.13
CA PRO A 103 38.10 17.96 9.22
C PRO A 103 38.32 17.55 10.69
N GLY A 104 37.80 16.38 11.08
CA GLY A 104 37.87 15.88 12.45
C GLY A 104 36.97 16.57 13.47
N GLY A 105 36.18 17.59 13.08
CA GLY A 105 35.24 18.29 13.96
C GLY A 105 33.87 17.61 14.09
N PRO A 106 33.00 18.11 15.01
CA PRO A 106 31.63 17.61 15.13
C PRO A 106 30.74 18.08 13.96
N TRP A 107 29.69 17.30 13.68
CA TRP A 107 28.64 17.70 12.76
C TRP A 107 27.84 18.90 13.31
N ARG A 108 27.55 19.87 12.44
CA ARG A 108 26.77 21.07 12.71
C ARG A 108 25.67 21.23 11.67
N ASP A 109 24.46 21.56 12.14
CA ASP A 109 23.29 21.75 11.29
C ASP A 109 23.09 23.21 10.89
N PHE A 110 22.59 23.40 9.67
CA PHE A 110 22.18 24.68 9.11
C PHE A 110 20.92 24.46 8.26
N SER A 111 19.95 25.36 8.38
CA SER A 111 18.68 25.30 7.65
C SER A 111 18.29 26.69 7.17
N SER A 112 17.93 26.84 5.89
CA SER A 112 17.46 28.12 5.37
C SER A 112 16.03 28.48 5.79
N ALA A 113 15.31 27.54 6.40
CA ALA A 113 13.93 27.71 6.84
C ALA A 113 13.79 27.97 8.35
N HIS A 114 14.80 27.57 9.16
CA HIS A 114 14.70 27.62 10.62
C HIS A 114 14.55 29.05 11.16
N GLN A 115 15.38 29.98 10.69
CA GLN A 115 15.29 31.41 11.01
C GLN A 115 15.52 32.24 9.74
N ARG A 116 14.45 32.72 9.13
CA ARG A 116 14.51 33.43 7.84
C ARG A 116 15.10 34.82 8.04
N ARG A 117 16.00 35.20 7.14
CA ARG A 117 16.59 36.54 7.05
C ARG A 117 16.37 37.11 5.64
N PRO A 118 16.35 38.46 5.47
CA PRO A 118 16.22 39.07 4.16
C PRO A 118 17.26 38.51 3.18
N ILE A 119 16.80 38.07 2.02
CA ILE A 119 17.67 37.58 0.95
C ILE A 119 18.42 38.74 0.30
N ARG A 120 19.62 38.49 -0.23
CA ARG A 120 20.28 39.42 -1.15
C ARG A 120 20.00 39.00 -2.59
N VAL A 121 19.14 39.74 -3.27
CA VAL A 121 18.79 39.49 -4.67
C VAL A 121 20.04 39.61 -5.55
N LEU A 122 20.23 38.64 -6.44
CA LEU A 122 21.31 38.60 -7.42
C LEU A 122 20.74 38.90 -8.82
N ALA A 123 21.62 39.21 -9.77
CA ALA A 123 21.21 39.48 -11.15
C ALA A 123 20.43 38.29 -11.75
N ALA A 124 19.26 38.60 -12.30
CA ALA A 124 18.41 37.69 -13.07
C ALA A 124 18.24 38.24 -14.49
N GLY A 125 18.00 37.36 -15.46
CA GLY A 125 17.93 37.71 -16.88
C GLY A 125 18.11 36.50 -17.80
N GLY A 126 17.58 36.60 -19.02
CA GLY A 126 17.55 35.47 -19.96
C GLY A 126 16.80 34.28 -19.38
N ALA A 127 17.48 33.14 -19.26
CA ALA A 127 16.93 31.91 -18.68
C ALA A 127 16.78 31.95 -17.14
N VAL A 128 17.49 32.84 -16.44
CA VAL A 128 17.43 32.94 -14.97
C VAL A 128 16.23 33.80 -14.58
N LEU A 129 15.20 33.17 -14.00
CA LEU A 129 13.96 33.82 -13.58
C LEU A 129 14.15 34.62 -12.30
N ALA A 130 14.88 34.05 -11.34
CA ALA A 130 15.19 34.67 -10.06
C ALA A 130 16.49 34.07 -9.50
N ALA A 131 17.28 34.91 -8.82
CA ALA A 131 18.48 34.48 -8.13
C ALA A 131 18.66 35.27 -6.83
N ALA A 132 19.13 34.59 -5.78
CA ALA A 132 19.43 35.22 -4.49
C ALA A 132 20.54 34.50 -3.73
N ASP A 133 21.31 35.27 -2.98
CA ASP A 133 22.15 34.77 -1.89
C ASP A 133 21.28 34.62 -0.64
N ILE A 134 21.19 33.39 -0.13
CA ILE A 134 20.34 33.01 1.01
C ILE A 134 21.16 32.73 2.27
N THR A 135 22.46 33.01 2.25
CA THR A 135 23.41 32.66 3.32
C THR A 135 22.98 33.17 4.69
N ALA A 136 22.39 34.37 4.74
CA ALA A 136 21.94 34.96 6.00
C ALA A 136 20.91 34.08 6.74
N SER A 137 20.07 33.34 6.01
CA SER A 137 19.07 32.45 6.63
C SER A 137 19.65 31.14 7.16
N LEU A 138 20.92 30.81 6.86
CA LEU A 138 21.60 29.65 7.45
C LEU A 138 22.05 29.91 8.90
N GLY A 139 21.97 31.16 9.37
CA GLY A 139 22.44 31.57 10.69
C GLY A 139 23.91 31.98 10.71
N GLU A 140 24.32 32.59 11.83
CA GLU A 140 25.70 33.03 12.02
C GLU A 140 26.66 31.84 12.08
N GLY A 141 27.85 31.99 11.48
CA GLY A 141 28.90 30.97 11.52
C GLY A 141 28.72 29.79 10.56
N SER A 142 27.86 29.91 9.54
CA SER A 142 27.90 29.01 8.37
C SER A 142 29.23 29.19 7.63
N PRO A 143 29.99 28.10 7.36
CA PRO A 143 31.21 28.18 6.56
C PRO A 143 30.95 28.23 5.04
N LEU A 144 29.67 28.18 4.63
CA LEU A 144 29.25 28.17 3.23
C LEU A 144 28.47 29.44 2.89
N ARG A 145 28.79 30.03 1.73
CA ARG A 145 27.87 30.91 0.99
C ARG A 145 26.97 30.06 0.11
N VAL A 146 25.67 30.33 0.15
CA VAL A 146 24.66 29.58 -0.64
C VAL A 146 23.85 30.53 -1.50
N GLU A 147 23.93 30.33 -2.81
CA GLU A 147 23.10 31.02 -3.80
C GLU A 147 22.02 30.07 -4.31
N ARG A 148 20.77 30.54 -4.40
CA ARG A 148 19.67 29.84 -5.05
C ARG A 148 19.34 30.51 -6.39
N ARG A 149 19.06 29.71 -7.41
CA ARG A 149 18.66 30.16 -8.74
C ARG A 149 17.49 29.35 -9.26
N TRP A 150 16.47 30.05 -9.75
CA TRP A 150 15.36 29.50 -10.52
C TRP A 150 15.60 29.78 -12.00
N ILE A 151 15.61 28.73 -12.81
CA ILE A 151 16.01 28.80 -14.22
C ILE A 151 14.91 28.15 -15.06
N SER A 152 14.50 28.81 -16.14
CA SER A 152 13.69 28.22 -17.19
C SER A 152 14.61 27.74 -18.31
N GLU A 153 14.56 26.45 -18.60
CA GLU A 153 15.37 25.87 -19.69
C GLU A 153 14.55 24.84 -20.47
N LYS A 154 14.22 25.18 -21.72
CA LYS A 154 13.28 24.41 -22.57
C LYS A 154 11.95 24.25 -21.82
N ASP A 155 11.39 23.04 -21.82
CA ASP A 155 10.13 22.69 -21.15
C ASP A 155 10.30 22.31 -19.66
N ALA A 156 11.24 22.95 -18.95
CA ALA A 156 11.48 22.66 -17.55
C ALA A 156 11.72 23.90 -16.69
N LEU A 157 11.37 23.76 -15.42
CA LEU A 157 11.80 24.62 -14.33
C LEU A 157 12.96 23.94 -13.60
N ILE A 158 14.06 24.66 -13.36
CA ILE A 158 15.22 24.13 -12.64
C ILE A 158 15.45 24.96 -11.38
N LEU A 159 15.60 24.28 -10.25
CA LEU A 159 16.08 24.83 -8.99
C LEU A 159 17.56 24.46 -8.84
N ARG A 160 18.47 25.44 -8.81
CA ARG A 160 19.91 25.24 -8.57
C ARG A 160 20.37 25.94 -7.30
N PHE A 161 21.23 25.25 -6.55
CA PHE A 161 22.01 25.82 -5.47
C PHE A 161 23.49 25.84 -5.83
N VAL A 162 24.18 26.94 -5.55
CA VAL A 162 25.64 27.04 -5.62
C VAL A 162 26.17 27.16 -4.20
N LEU A 163 26.86 26.13 -3.74
CA LEU A 163 27.50 26.09 -2.42
C LEU A 163 28.96 26.48 -2.59
N THR A 164 29.42 27.53 -1.89
CA THR A 164 30.81 27.98 -1.93
C THR A 164 31.38 27.97 -0.53
N ASN A 165 32.50 27.28 -0.31
CA ASN A 165 33.19 27.32 0.97
C ASN A 165 33.91 28.67 1.13
N THR A 166 33.45 29.49 2.08
CA THR A 166 34.03 30.82 2.37
C THR A 166 34.99 30.81 3.56
N SER A 167 35.19 29.65 4.19
CA SER A 167 36.15 29.48 5.27
C SER A 167 37.58 29.26 4.74
N ARG A 168 38.55 29.25 5.66
CA ARG A 168 39.97 28.97 5.36
C ARG A 168 40.31 27.48 5.42
N GLU A 169 39.38 26.64 5.84
CA GLU A 169 39.56 25.20 5.99
C GLU A 169 38.66 24.44 5.02
N ALA A 170 38.96 23.17 4.77
CA ALA A 170 38.05 22.32 4.02
C ALA A 170 36.75 22.10 4.81
N VAL A 171 35.61 21.94 4.13
CA VAL A 171 34.32 21.63 4.78
C VAL A 171 33.81 20.32 4.21
N GLU A 172 33.54 19.33 5.06
CA GLU A 172 32.83 18.10 4.69
C GLU A 172 31.33 18.32 4.85
N ILE A 173 30.58 18.06 3.79
CA ILE A 173 29.12 18.05 3.75
C ILE A 173 28.69 16.59 3.84
N GLY A 174 28.12 16.19 4.98
CA GLY A 174 27.62 14.83 5.20
C GLY A 174 26.10 14.73 5.28
N GLY A 175 25.39 15.85 5.39
CA GLY A 175 23.95 15.94 5.20
C GLY A 175 23.64 17.04 4.20
N LEU A 176 22.91 16.71 3.14
CA LEU A 176 22.35 17.70 2.21
C LEU A 176 20.95 17.27 1.80
N GLY A 177 19.96 17.99 2.30
CA GLY A 177 18.54 17.78 2.01
C GLY A 177 17.93 18.99 1.29
N LEU A 178 17.08 18.72 0.30
CA LEU A 178 16.27 19.72 -0.38
C LEU A 178 14.80 19.41 -0.05
N PRO A 179 14.10 20.25 0.75
CA PRO A 179 12.71 20.02 1.11
C PRO A 179 11.78 19.97 -0.10
N MET A 180 11.06 18.86 -0.26
CA MET A 180 10.10 18.60 -1.34
C MET A 180 8.69 18.75 -0.78
N VAL A 181 8.18 19.98 -0.82
CA VAL A 181 6.94 20.40 -0.17
C VAL A 181 5.82 20.44 -1.21
N PHE A 182 5.13 19.31 -1.38
CA PHE A 182 3.97 19.18 -2.26
C PHE A 182 2.70 19.01 -1.43
N ASP A 183 1.56 19.51 -1.91
CA ASP A 183 0.34 19.62 -1.11
C ASP A 183 -0.27 18.25 -0.78
N ASN A 184 0.05 17.72 0.41
CA ASN A 184 -0.61 16.56 1.02
C ASN A 184 -1.45 16.92 2.26
N ILE A 185 -1.76 18.21 2.47
CA ILE A 185 -2.47 18.69 3.66
C ILE A 185 -3.97 18.59 3.43
N ILE A 186 -4.57 17.48 3.85
CA ILE A 186 -6.00 17.18 3.65
C ILE A 186 -6.84 17.67 4.83
N THR A 187 -6.22 18.05 5.95
CA THR A 187 -6.87 18.62 7.13
C THR A 187 -7.88 19.71 6.76
N ASP A 188 -9.11 19.62 7.27
CA ASP A 188 -10.22 20.54 7.01
C ASP A 188 -10.69 20.65 5.54
N ARG A 189 -10.31 19.70 4.68
CA ARG A 189 -10.87 19.55 3.32
C ARG A 189 -11.95 18.47 3.35
N SER A 190 -13.02 18.69 2.60
CA SER A 190 -13.91 17.60 2.16
C SER A 190 -13.15 16.61 1.26
N LEU A 191 -13.71 15.42 1.07
CA LEU A 191 -13.14 14.40 0.18
C LEU A 191 -12.98 14.93 -1.24
N GLU A 192 -13.96 15.71 -1.73
CA GLU A 192 -13.95 16.34 -3.03
C GLU A 192 -12.85 17.40 -3.16
N GLU A 193 -12.71 18.27 -2.15
CA GLU A 193 -11.64 19.27 -2.12
C GLU A 193 -10.25 18.61 -2.05
N ALA A 194 -10.11 17.53 -1.28
CA ALA A 194 -8.87 16.76 -1.20
C ALA A 194 -8.46 16.21 -2.57
N HIS A 195 -9.36 15.52 -3.26
CA HIS A 195 -9.09 14.96 -4.59
C HIS A 195 -8.89 16.03 -5.68
N ALA A 196 -9.48 17.21 -5.52
CA ALA A 196 -9.32 18.32 -6.44
C ALA A 196 -8.01 19.09 -6.25
N GLN A 197 -7.49 19.20 -5.01
CA GLN A 197 -6.42 20.13 -4.66
C GLN A 197 -5.11 19.47 -4.21
N ALA A 198 -5.15 18.26 -3.64
CA ALA A 198 -3.96 17.63 -3.08
C ALA A 198 -3.24 16.72 -4.09
N SER A 199 -2.03 16.31 -3.72
CA SER A 199 -1.19 15.35 -4.44
C SER A 199 -0.44 14.40 -3.50
N PHE A 200 -0.02 13.27 -4.05
CA PHE A 200 0.92 12.34 -3.41
C PHE A 200 2.25 12.30 -4.14
N VAL A 201 3.30 11.95 -3.39
CA VAL A 201 4.69 12.07 -3.83
C VAL A 201 5.44 10.76 -3.60
N ASP A 202 5.65 9.97 -4.64
CA ASP A 202 6.34 8.69 -4.52
C ASP A 202 7.79 8.76 -5.02
N PRO A 203 8.78 8.30 -4.22
CA PRO A 203 10.19 8.40 -4.56
C PRO A 203 10.71 7.14 -5.27
N TYR A 204 11.35 7.31 -6.43
CA TYR A 204 12.32 6.33 -6.90
C TYR A 204 13.71 6.70 -6.36
N ILE A 205 14.12 6.08 -5.25
CA ILE A 205 15.42 6.31 -4.59
C ILE A 205 16.57 5.61 -5.35
N GLY A 206 16.63 5.83 -6.66
CA GLY A 206 17.51 5.16 -7.62
C GLY A 206 18.85 5.85 -7.87
N ARG A 207 19.33 6.68 -6.93
CA ARG A 207 20.55 7.51 -7.05
C ARG A 207 20.49 8.48 -8.22
N ASP A 208 21.41 8.41 -9.18
CA ASP A 208 21.45 9.34 -10.31
C ASP A 208 20.23 9.15 -11.21
N ALA A 209 19.66 7.94 -11.33
CA ALA A 209 18.43 7.73 -12.08
C ALA A 209 17.16 7.97 -11.25
N GLY A 210 17.30 8.36 -9.98
CA GLY A 210 16.17 8.59 -9.09
C GLY A 210 15.29 9.76 -9.55
N TYR A 211 14.04 9.75 -9.11
CA TYR A 211 13.07 10.81 -9.35
C TYR A 211 11.97 10.81 -8.29
N LEU A 212 11.22 11.90 -8.19
CA LEU A 212 9.91 11.92 -7.53
C LEU A 212 8.83 12.01 -8.59
N GLN A 213 7.75 11.27 -8.41
CA GLN A 213 6.50 11.48 -9.14
C GLN A 213 5.47 12.10 -8.19
N VAL A 214 4.88 13.22 -8.60
CA VAL A 214 3.85 13.93 -7.85
C VAL A 214 2.54 13.84 -8.61
N THR A 215 1.61 13.04 -8.09
CA THR A 215 0.36 12.65 -8.72
C THR A 215 -0.80 13.34 -8.04
N ARG A 216 -1.76 13.84 -8.82
CA ARG A 216 -3.02 14.40 -8.29
C ARG A 216 -3.82 13.26 -7.65
N LEU A 217 -4.47 13.51 -6.50
CA LEU A 217 -5.24 12.47 -5.79
C LEU A 217 -6.35 11.83 -6.65
N ASN A 218 -6.89 12.57 -7.62
CA ASN A 218 -7.92 12.08 -8.54
C ASN A 218 -7.40 11.20 -9.70
N GLY A 219 -6.10 10.89 -9.76
CA GLY A 219 -5.50 10.04 -10.79
C GLY A 219 -5.33 10.69 -12.16
N LYS A 220 -5.79 11.93 -12.35
CA LYS A 220 -5.68 12.65 -13.63
C LYS A 220 -4.28 13.23 -13.81
N GLY A 221 -3.89 13.40 -15.08
CA GLY A 221 -2.71 14.16 -15.44
C GLY A 221 -2.89 15.68 -15.30
N PRO A 222 -1.81 16.47 -15.51
CA PRO A 222 -0.44 15.99 -15.66
C PRO A 222 0.16 15.54 -14.33
N VAL A 223 1.20 14.69 -14.41
CA VAL A 223 2.05 14.30 -13.27
C VAL A 223 3.29 15.18 -13.27
N LEU A 224 3.68 15.70 -12.12
CA LEU A 224 4.96 16.41 -11.98
C LEU A 224 6.07 15.39 -11.69
N LEU A 225 7.17 15.48 -12.44
CA LEU A 225 8.39 14.71 -12.19
C LEU A 225 9.49 15.65 -11.70
N VAL A 226 10.12 15.28 -10.59
CA VAL A 226 11.34 15.93 -10.08
C VAL A 226 12.54 15.05 -10.41
N LEU A 227 13.45 15.56 -11.24
CA LEU A 227 14.59 14.84 -11.79
C LEU A 227 15.91 15.47 -11.31
N PRO A 228 16.99 14.70 -11.14
CA PRO A 228 18.26 15.26 -10.71
C PRO A 228 19.07 15.82 -11.87
N GLU A 229 19.70 16.97 -11.63
CA GLU A 229 20.86 17.38 -12.41
C GLU A 229 22.12 16.64 -11.94
N ARG A 230 23.19 16.76 -12.72
CA ARG A 230 24.46 16.09 -12.42
C ARG A 230 24.95 16.49 -11.02
N GLY A 231 25.28 15.48 -10.20
CA GLY A 231 25.81 15.68 -8.86
C GLY A 231 24.76 15.89 -7.77
N ALA A 232 23.48 15.65 -8.07
CA ALA A 232 22.35 15.72 -7.13
C ALA A 232 21.56 14.39 -7.03
N PRO A 233 22.19 13.21 -6.87
CA PRO A 233 21.46 11.94 -6.80
C PRO A 233 20.37 11.93 -5.72
N LEU A 234 19.31 11.12 -5.91
CA LEU A 234 18.39 10.79 -4.82
C LEU A 234 18.98 9.62 -4.03
N GLU A 235 19.86 9.91 -3.08
CA GLU A 235 20.52 8.91 -2.24
C GLU A 235 19.57 8.38 -1.17
N ALA A 236 18.84 9.28 -0.51
CA ALA A 236 17.82 8.97 0.47
C ALA A 236 16.62 9.91 0.36
N TYR A 237 15.48 9.47 0.88
CA TYR A 237 14.27 10.28 0.99
C TYR A 237 13.85 10.32 2.45
N ARG A 238 14.18 11.42 3.14
CA ARG A 238 14.11 11.51 4.61
C ARG A 238 12.85 12.25 5.03
N PRO A 239 11.99 11.70 5.90
CA PRO A 239 10.91 12.48 6.50
C PRO A 239 11.47 13.70 7.26
N ILE A 240 10.88 14.86 7.06
CA ILE A 240 11.17 16.06 7.85
C ILE A 240 10.28 16.00 9.10
N ALA A 241 10.89 15.86 10.27
CA ALA A 241 10.17 15.72 11.52
C ALA A 241 9.39 17.00 11.86
N GLN A 242 8.23 16.83 12.51
CA GLN A 242 7.49 17.97 13.04
C GLN A 242 8.27 18.59 14.20
N ALA A 243 8.51 19.89 14.15
CA ALA A 243 9.18 20.63 15.21
C ALA A 243 8.46 20.45 16.56
N GLY A 244 9.22 20.09 17.59
CA GLY A 244 8.69 19.86 18.94
C GLY A 244 7.87 18.58 19.12
N SER A 245 7.74 17.74 18.08
CA SER A 245 7.12 16.41 18.21
C SER A 245 8.08 15.40 18.85
N PRO A 246 7.59 14.28 19.40
CA PRO A 246 8.46 13.19 19.89
C PRO A 246 9.44 12.64 18.85
N GLY A 247 9.16 12.83 17.55
CA GLY A 247 10.05 12.43 16.46
C GLY A 247 11.17 13.43 16.14
N ALA A 248 11.17 14.62 16.74
CA ALA A 248 12.22 15.63 16.59
C ALA A 248 13.12 15.65 17.83
N LYS A 249 14.45 15.69 17.63
CA LYS A 249 15.39 15.78 18.76
C LYS A 249 15.31 17.18 19.40
N PRO A 250 15.57 17.31 20.71
CA PRO A 250 15.69 18.64 21.33
C PRO A 250 16.72 19.50 20.61
N GLY A 251 16.31 20.69 20.17
CA GLY A 251 17.17 21.61 19.42
C GLY A 251 17.35 21.28 17.93
N ASP A 252 16.61 20.31 17.38
CA ASP A 252 16.65 19.99 15.96
C ASP A 252 16.08 21.11 15.09
N ILE A 253 16.89 21.61 14.16
CA ILE A 253 16.57 22.70 13.24
C ILE A 253 16.28 22.22 11.81
N LEU A 254 16.42 20.91 11.54
CA LEU A 254 16.11 20.28 10.27
C LEU A 254 14.67 19.73 10.28
N THR A 255 13.76 20.55 10.79
CA THR A 255 12.37 20.24 11.12
C THR A 255 11.40 21.11 10.30
N ASP A 256 10.12 20.77 10.35
CA ASP A 256 9.03 21.56 9.78
C ASP A 256 7.95 21.80 10.84
N ARG A 257 7.33 22.99 10.83
CA ARG A 257 6.31 23.35 11.81
C ARG A 257 4.89 22.87 11.48
N SER A 258 4.69 22.26 10.31
CA SER A 258 3.38 21.72 9.97
C SER A 258 3.05 20.53 10.84
N LYS A 259 1.81 20.47 11.28
CA LYS A 259 1.32 19.34 12.06
C LYS A 259 1.24 18.11 11.17
N ARG A 260 1.89 17.02 11.60
CA ARG A 260 1.66 15.68 11.05
C ARG A 260 0.40 15.10 11.68
N ALA A 261 -0.45 14.49 10.86
CA ALA A 261 -1.70 13.87 11.26
C ALA A 261 -2.10 12.80 10.24
N GLN A 262 -3.14 12.02 10.53
CA GLN A 262 -3.74 11.11 9.53
C GLN A 262 -4.11 11.84 8.24
N THR A 263 -4.53 13.11 8.35
CA THR A 263 -4.87 13.97 7.22
C THR A 263 -3.69 14.79 6.66
N ALA A 264 -2.47 14.59 7.15
CA ALA A 264 -1.27 15.29 6.66
C ALA A 264 -0.01 14.50 7.00
N GLU A 265 0.55 13.77 6.04
CA GLU A 265 1.75 12.94 6.21
C GLU A 265 2.97 13.76 6.65
N GLY A 266 3.03 15.02 6.21
CA GLY A 266 4.21 15.87 6.32
C GLY A 266 5.09 15.80 5.07
N PHE A 267 6.27 16.41 5.14
CA PHE A 267 7.17 16.58 3.99
C PHE A 267 8.46 15.81 4.16
N TYR A 268 9.22 15.72 3.07
CA TYR A 268 10.41 14.91 2.96
C TYR A 268 11.53 15.70 2.26
N ASP A 269 12.77 15.38 2.60
CA ASP A 269 13.96 15.86 1.91
C ASP A 269 14.34 14.92 0.76
N TRP A 270 14.53 15.49 -0.44
CA TRP A 270 15.45 14.93 -1.41
C TRP A 270 16.85 14.99 -0.82
N THR A 271 17.40 13.85 -0.41
CA THR A 271 18.70 13.82 0.28
C THR A 271 19.80 13.39 -0.71
N VAL A 272 20.73 14.31 -0.96
CA VAL A 272 21.87 14.13 -1.90
C VAL A 272 23.05 13.44 -1.24
N ALA A 273 23.25 13.68 0.06
CA ALA A 273 24.31 13.09 0.86
C ALA A 273 23.75 12.84 2.27
N SER A 274 23.94 11.63 2.81
CA SER A 274 23.33 11.22 4.07
C SER A 274 24.29 10.62 5.11
N LYS A 275 25.60 10.65 4.89
CA LYS A 275 26.59 10.09 5.84
C LYS A 275 26.44 10.62 7.26
N ALA A 276 26.23 11.93 7.43
CA ALA A 276 26.13 12.53 8.75
C ALA A 276 24.86 12.09 9.50
N PHE A 277 23.74 11.91 8.77
CA PHE A 277 22.52 11.34 9.35
C PHE A 277 22.72 9.87 9.72
N ALA A 278 23.38 9.09 8.87
CA ALA A 278 23.70 7.69 9.14
C ALA A 278 24.61 7.50 10.36
N GLU A 279 25.61 8.38 10.54
CA GLU A 279 26.52 8.35 11.71
C GLU A 279 25.85 8.78 13.02
N GLN A 280 24.70 9.48 12.96
CA GLN A 280 24.03 10.05 14.12
C GLN A 280 22.58 9.58 14.27
N ASP A 281 21.65 10.10 13.46
CA ASP A 281 20.22 9.89 13.63
C ASP A 281 19.76 8.47 13.32
N TRP A 282 20.41 7.81 12.37
CA TRP A 282 20.04 6.46 11.93
C TRP A 282 20.93 5.39 12.56
N LYS A 283 21.66 5.76 13.62
CA LYS A 283 22.53 4.83 14.33
C LYS A 283 21.68 3.74 14.97
N GLY A 284 21.83 2.51 14.49
CA GLY A 284 21.06 1.35 14.94
C GLY A 284 19.81 1.05 14.11
N ALA A 285 19.53 1.85 13.08
CA ALA A 285 18.53 1.53 12.07
C ALA A 285 18.97 0.33 11.20
N GLY A 286 18.02 -0.26 10.49
CA GLY A 286 18.30 -1.22 9.43
C GLY A 286 19.07 -0.60 8.26
N GLU A 287 19.46 -1.45 7.30
CA GLU A 287 20.27 -1.02 6.15
C GLU A 287 19.58 0.10 5.34
N PRO A 288 20.25 1.23 5.05
CA PRO A 288 19.68 2.29 4.22
C PRO A 288 19.34 1.83 2.78
N TRP A 289 18.53 2.61 2.05
CA TRP A 289 18.20 2.30 0.65
C TRP A 289 19.41 2.32 -0.28
N ASN A 290 20.36 3.24 -0.03
CA ASN A 290 21.63 3.35 -0.73
C ASN A 290 22.76 3.56 0.28
N PRO A 291 24.01 3.17 -0.05
CA PRO A 291 25.17 3.48 0.78
C PRO A 291 25.28 4.99 1.05
N PRO A 292 25.35 5.43 2.32
CA PRO A 292 25.46 6.85 2.67
C PRO A 292 26.76 7.48 2.17
N THR A 293 26.70 8.70 1.62
CA THR A 293 27.87 9.43 1.14
C THR A 293 28.03 10.83 1.75
N SER A 294 29.24 11.38 1.62
CA SER A 294 29.60 12.78 1.90
C SER A 294 30.53 13.30 0.81
N PHE A 295 30.75 14.61 0.79
CA PHE A 295 31.77 15.22 -0.06
C PHE A 295 32.41 16.44 0.61
N THR A 296 33.60 16.81 0.16
CA THR A 296 34.39 17.89 0.76
C THR A 296 34.57 19.05 -0.23
N LEU A 297 34.41 20.28 0.26
CA LEU A 297 34.76 21.50 -0.47
C LEU A 297 36.03 22.12 0.13
N ALA A 298 37.08 22.26 -0.68
CA ALA A 298 38.27 23.02 -0.31
C ALA A 298 37.94 24.52 -0.10
N PRO A 299 38.79 25.29 0.60
CA PRO A 299 38.63 26.74 0.71
C PRO A 299 38.42 27.41 -0.66
N GLY A 300 37.37 28.22 -0.80
CA GLY A 300 37.02 28.89 -2.05
C GLY A 300 36.38 27.99 -3.13
N ALA A 301 36.34 26.67 -2.94
CA ALA A 301 35.73 25.76 -3.90
C ALA A 301 34.20 25.88 -3.88
N SER A 302 33.60 25.70 -5.05
CA SER A 302 32.15 25.70 -5.23
C SER A 302 31.63 24.39 -5.82
N ARG A 303 30.40 24.02 -5.45
CA ARG A 303 29.66 22.92 -6.08
C ARG A 303 28.24 23.38 -6.39
N THR A 304 27.77 23.03 -7.59
CA THR A 304 26.37 23.24 -8.00
C THR A 304 25.59 21.95 -7.84
N ILE A 305 24.36 22.08 -7.33
CA ILE A 305 23.42 20.99 -7.10
C ILE A 305 22.07 21.48 -7.62
N GLY A 306 21.36 20.67 -8.38
CA GLY A 306 20.10 21.11 -8.97
C GLY A 306 19.09 20.01 -9.22
N LEU A 307 17.83 20.41 -9.22
CA LEU A 307 16.68 19.58 -9.54
C LEU A 307 15.91 20.22 -10.71
N ARG A 308 15.48 19.38 -11.64
CA ARG A 308 14.71 19.73 -12.83
C ARG A 308 13.29 19.21 -12.69
N LEU A 309 12.32 20.10 -12.83
CA LEU A 309 10.90 19.81 -12.76
C LEU A 309 10.32 19.81 -14.19
N VAL A 310 9.60 18.74 -14.53
CA VAL A 310 8.93 18.55 -15.83
C VAL A 310 7.55 17.92 -15.62
N THR A 311 6.69 17.97 -16.63
CA THR A 311 5.37 17.31 -16.59
C THR A 311 5.33 16.09 -17.50
N ALA A 312 4.81 14.97 -16.98
CA ALA A 312 4.30 13.88 -17.80
C ALA A 312 2.79 14.09 -18.02
N PRO A 313 2.25 13.79 -19.22
CA PRO A 313 0.84 14.06 -19.53
C PRO A 313 -0.13 13.18 -18.72
N SER A 314 0.30 12.01 -18.26
CA SER A 314 -0.49 11.07 -17.45
C SER A 314 0.43 10.12 -16.66
N ILE A 315 -0.11 9.41 -15.68
CA ILE A 315 0.60 8.38 -14.89
C ILE A 315 1.24 7.33 -15.81
N ARG A 316 0.48 6.83 -16.78
CA ARG A 316 0.97 5.84 -17.78
C ARG A 316 2.10 6.35 -18.68
N ALA A 317 2.31 7.67 -18.76
CA ALA A 317 3.30 8.29 -19.64
C ALA A 317 4.60 8.70 -18.91
N ILE A 318 4.74 8.36 -17.62
CA ILE A 318 5.92 8.71 -16.80
C ILE A 318 7.20 8.14 -17.43
N GLU A 319 7.21 6.85 -17.78
CA GLU A 319 8.39 6.18 -18.34
C GLU A 319 8.81 6.77 -19.70
N ASP A 320 7.85 7.05 -20.57
CA ASP A 320 8.11 7.71 -21.86
C ASP A 320 8.66 9.13 -21.67
N THR A 321 8.15 9.85 -20.67
CA THR A 321 8.65 11.18 -20.31
C THR A 321 10.07 11.11 -19.77
N LEU A 322 10.40 10.13 -18.93
CA LEU A 322 11.76 9.88 -18.44
C LEU A 322 12.74 9.60 -19.59
N VAL A 323 12.33 8.76 -20.55
CA VAL A 323 13.11 8.50 -21.78
C VAL A 323 13.33 9.79 -22.56
N ALA A 324 12.30 10.60 -22.76
CA ALA A 324 12.39 11.88 -23.47
C ALA A 324 13.31 12.89 -22.77
N GLN A 325 13.40 12.84 -21.43
CA GLN A 325 14.34 13.62 -20.63
C GLN A 325 15.74 13.00 -20.56
N GLY A 326 16.03 11.96 -21.36
CA GLY A 326 17.33 11.30 -21.40
C GLY A 326 17.68 10.60 -20.10
N ARG A 327 16.69 10.14 -19.32
CA ARG A 327 16.91 9.39 -18.09
C ARG A 327 16.96 7.89 -18.38
N PRO A 328 17.83 7.13 -17.69
CA PRO A 328 17.70 5.67 -17.69
C PRO A 328 16.36 5.23 -17.10
N VAL A 329 15.70 4.30 -17.76
CA VAL A 329 14.44 3.67 -17.32
C VAL A 329 14.66 2.18 -17.14
N ALA A 330 14.16 1.65 -16.03
CA ALA A 330 14.19 0.24 -15.69
C ALA A 330 12.78 -0.30 -15.49
N VAL A 331 12.45 -1.42 -16.12
CA VAL A 331 11.17 -2.11 -15.98
C VAL A 331 11.42 -3.55 -15.57
N GLY A 332 11.05 -3.90 -14.34
CA GLY A 332 11.08 -5.26 -13.81
C GLY A 332 9.76 -5.97 -14.08
N ILE A 333 9.82 -7.25 -14.49
CA ILE A 333 8.66 -8.10 -14.74
C ILE A 333 8.88 -9.46 -14.04
N PRO A 334 7.93 -9.95 -13.23
CA PRO A 334 6.65 -9.31 -12.88
C PRO A 334 6.75 -8.11 -11.93
N GLY A 335 7.92 -7.87 -11.34
CA GLY A 335 8.16 -6.79 -10.39
C GLY A 335 9.57 -6.90 -9.82
N TYR A 336 9.73 -6.54 -8.54
CA TYR A 336 11.04 -6.47 -7.86
C TYR A 336 11.12 -7.35 -6.60
N VAL A 337 10.13 -8.20 -6.37
CA VAL A 337 10.19 -9.27 -5.38
C VAL A 337 10.55 -10.57 -6.10
N SER A 338 11.62 -11.22 -5.67
CA SER A 338 12.27 -12.33 -6.37
C SER A 338 12.29 -13.60 -5.53
N PRO A 339 11.29 -14.48 -5.69
CA PRO A 339 11.39 -15.86 -5.23
C PRO A 339 12.60 -16.56 -5.83
N THR A 340 13.30 -17.37 -5.05
CA THR A 340 14.57 -18.02 -5.48
C THR A 340 14.40 -19.11 -6.54
N ASP A 341 13.18 -19.61 -6.76
CA ASP A 341 12.85 -20.57 -7.83
C ASP A 341 12.40 -19.91 -9.14
N GLN A 342 12.41 -18.58 -9.21
CA GLN A 342 11.94 -17.82 -10.37
C GLN A 342 13.05 -17.05 -11.08
N GLU A 343 12.81 -16.78 -12.36
CA GLU A 343 13.65 -15.93 -13.19
C GLU A 343 12.87 -14.68 -13.59
N LEU A 344 13.32 -13.54 -13.09
CA LEU A 344 12.69 -12.25 -13.39
C LEU A 344 13.30 -11.66 -14.65
N SER A 345 12.58 -10.76 -15.31
CA SER A 345 13.09 -9.99 -16.44
C SER A 345 13.27 -8.52 -16.06
N LEU A 346 14.48 -7.99 -16.27
CA LEU A 346 14.79 -6.58 -16.15
C LEU A 346 15.01 -5.99 -17.54
N PHE A 347 14.16 -5.05 -17.94
CA PHE A 347 14.31 -4.29 -19.17
C PHE A 347 14.93 -2.93 -18.85
N LEU A 348 16.01 -2.58 -19.56
CA LEU A 348 16.71 -1.31 -19.41
C LEU A 348 16.67 -0.53 -20.72
N LYS A 349 16.37 0.77 -20.63
CA LYS A 349 16.50 1.73 -21.73
C LYS A 349 17.22 2.96 -21.22
N SER A 350 18.31 3.31 -21.87
CA SER A 350 19.20 4.39 -21.43
C SER A 350 19.87 5.06 -22.62
N PRO A 351 20.26 6.35 -22.51
CA PRO A 351 20.99 7.04 -23.58
C PRO A 351 22.39 6.47 -23.82
N LYS A 352 22.98 5.83 -22.81
CA LYS A 352 24.31 5.22 -22.84
C LYS A 352 24.22 3.74 -22.50
N PRO A 353 25.09 2.90 -23.10
CA PRO A 353 25.08 1.47 -22.82
C PRO A 353 25.46 1.18 -21.36
N VAL A 354 25.00 0.03 -20.87
CA VAL A 354 25.40 -0.50 -19.56
C VAL A 354 26.88 -0.87 -19.60
N ALA A 355 27.67 -0.29 -18.68
CA ALA A 355 29.09 -0.61 -18.51
C ALA A 355 29.32 -1.70 -17.46
N LYS A 356 28.55 -1.68 -16.36
CA LYS A 356 28.67 -2.64 -15.26
C LYS A 356 27.33 -2.84 -14.55
N ILE A 357 27.11 -4.06 -14.06
CA ILE A 357 26.04 -4.39 -13.11
C ILE A 357 26.69 -5.02 -11.88
N ALA A 358 26.35 -4.55 -10.69
CA ALA A 358 26.79 -5.12 -9.42
C ALA A 358 25.60 -5.40 -8.50
N SER A 359 25.70 -6.47 -7.70
CA SER A 359 24.71 -6.82 -6.66
C SER A 359 25.24 -6.45 -5.28
N PHE A 360 24.34 -5.95 -4.43
CA PHE A 360 24.57 -5.68 -3.01
C PHE A 360 23.46 -6.34 -2.19
N PRO A 361 23.74 -7.34 -1.34
CA PRO A 361 25.03 -8.00 -1.15
C PRO A 361 25.57 -8.66 -2.43
N ALA A 362 26.89 -8.86 -2.49
CA ALA A 362 27.52 -9.54 -3.61
C ALA A 362 26.98 -10.98 -3.75
N GLY A 363 26.64 -11.38 -4.98
CA GLY A 363 26.11 -12.72 -5.27
C GLY A 363 24.61 -12.92 -4.97
N ALA A 364 23.95 -11.99 -4.29
CA ALA A 364 22.52 -12.09 -3.99
C ALA A 364 21.64 -12.04 -5.25
N LEU A 365 22.03 -11.23 -6.23
CA LEU A 365 21.37 -11.12 -7.53
C LEU A 365 22.37 -11.34 -8.66
N THR A 366 22.06 -12.26 -9.57
CA THR A 366 22.85 -12.50 -10.78
C THR A 366 22.06 -12.06 -11.99
N THR A 367 22.70 -11.32 -12.90
CA THR A 367 22.09 -10.85 -14.13
C THR A 367 22.73 -11.48 -15.36
N THR A 368 21.94 -11.76 -16.39
CA THR A 368 22.47 -12.25 -17.68
C THR A 368 21.77 -11.53 -18.82
N LEU A 369 22.54 -10.93 -19.73
CA LEU A 369 22.00 -10.26 -20.91
C LEU A 369 21.39 -11.29 -21.86
N VAL A 370 20.13 -11.07 -22.25
CA VAL A 370 19.42 -11.91 -23.22
C VAL A 370 19.77 -11.42 -24.63
N LYS A 371 20.63 -12.17 -25.33
CA LYS A 371 21.10 -11.82 -26.69
C LYS A 371 20.11 -12.11 -27.81
N THR A 372 19.21 -13.06 -27.58
CA THR A 372 18.24 -13.57 -28.56
C THR A 372 16.87 -13.66 -27.90
N GLY A 373 15.85 -13.07 -28.51
CA GLY A 373 14.48 -13.09 -27.98
C GLY A 373 13.66 -11.88 -28.46
N PRO A 374 12.34 -11.87 -28.22
CA PRO A 374 11.43 -10.90 -28.81
C PRO A 374 11.46 -9.58 -28.04
N ILE A 375 12.55 -8.83 -28.13
CA ILE A 375 12.46 -7.37 -27.96
C ILE A 375 12.25 -6.81 -29.36
N LYS A 376 11.26 -5.93 -29.52
CA LYS A 376 11.01 -5.28 -30.81
C LYS A 376 12.29 -4.59 -31.29
N SER A 377 12.77 -4.97 -32.48
CA SER A 377 13.98 -4.38 -33.07
C SER A 377 13.86 -2.86 -33.18
N GLY A 378 14.96 -2.15 -32.91
CA GLY A 378 14.99 -0.68 -32.90
C GLY A 378 14.30 0.01 -31.71
N SER A 379 13.74 -0.73 -30.74
CA SER A 379 13.03 -0.14 -29.58
C SER A 379 13.96 0.52 -28.54
N GLY A 380 15.27 0.21 -28.58
CA GLY A 380 16.28 0.73 -27.68
C GLY A 380 16.32 0.06 -26.29
N TRP A 381 15.59 -1.04 -26.10
CA TRP A 381 15.57 -1.80 -24.84
C TRP A 381 16.56 -2.95 -24.84
N SER A 382 17.23 -3.17 -23.71
CA SER A 382 17.99 -4.38 -23.39
C SER A 382 17.24 -5.21 -22.35
N ARG A 383 17.25 -6.54 -22.48
CA ARG A 383 16.65 -7.45 -21.49
C ARG A 383 17.73 -8.23 -20.75
N TYR A 384 17.59 -8.29 -19.44
CA TYR A 384 18.40 -9.12 -18.55
C TYR A 384 17.49 -10.10 -17.82
N THR A 385 17.93 -11.35 -17.68
CA THR A 385 17.35 -12.25 -16.67
C THR A 385 17.95 -11.92 -15.31
N VAL A 386 17.15 -11.90 -14.26
CA VAL A 386 17.60 -11.74 -12.88
C VAL A 386 17.28 -13.02 -12.12
N ARG A 387 18.29 -13.61 -11.48
CA ARG A 387 18.15 -14.74 -10.57
C ARG A 387 18.60 -14.34 -9.17
N ALA A 388 17.83 -14.71 -8.17
CA ALA A 388 18.13 -14.42 -6.78
C ALA A 388 18.71 -15.62 -6.04
N SER A 389 19.54 -15.35 -5.04
CA SER A 389 20.08 -16.32 -4.09
C SER A 389 20.12 -15.69 -2.70
N GLY A 390 19.77 -16.47 -1.68
CA GLY A 390 19.66 -16.00 -0.30
C GLY A 390 18.26 -15.50 0.05
N TRP A 391 18.16 -14.48 0.90
CA TRP A 391 16.92 -13.91 1.40
C TRP A 391 17.10 -12.45 1.80
N GLY A 392 16.03 -11.66 1.69
CA GLY A 392 15.97 -10.29 2.18
C GLY A 392 16.32 -9.27 1.10
N ARG A 393 16.63 -8.05 1.54
CA ARG A 393 16.87 -6.93 0.63
C ARG A 393 18.17 -7.14 -0.15
N ALA A 394 18.11 -6.86 -1.45
CA ALA A 394 19.27 -6.81 -2.33
C ALA A 394 19.10 -5.67 -3.34
N THR A 395 20.18 -5.15 -3.90
CA THR A 395 20.14 -4.03 -4.85
C THR A 395 21.04 -4.31 -6.04
N LEU A 396 20.52 -4.10 -7.24
CA LEU A 396 21.33 -3.99 -8.45
C LEU A 396 21.78 -2.54 -8.63
N ALA A 397 23.09 -2.31 -8.67
CA ALA A 397 23.66 -1.05 -9.13
C ALA A 397 24.09 -1.18 -10.59
N ILE A 398 23.40 -0.44 -11.46
CA ILE A 398 23.71 -0.35 -12.89
C ILE A 398 24.57 0.89 -13.11
N THR A 399 25.78 0.71 -13.62
CA THR A 399 26.66 1.81 -14.05
C THR A 399 26.63 1.90 -15.56
N TYR A 400 26.27 3.08 -16.07
CA TYR A 400 26.25 3.38 -17.50
C TYR A 400 27.60 3.96 -17.96
N ALA A 401 27.86 3.95 -19.27
CA ALA A 401 29.15 4.37 -19.83
C ALA A 401 29.52 5.84 -19.60
N ASP A 402 28.56 6.70 -19.24
CA ASP A 402 28.78 8.10 -18.83
C ASP A 402 28.99 8.28 -17.31
N GLY A 403 29.02 7.19 -16.55
CA GLY A 403 29.22 7.18 -15.10
C GLY A 403 27.94 7.36 -14.28
N VAL A 404 26.77 7.51 -14.91
CA VAL A 404 25.47 7.51 -14.20
C VAL A 404 25.29 6.17 -13.48
N VAL A 405 24.88 6.22 -12.21
CA VAL A 405 24.57 5.03 -11.43
C VAL A 405 23.08 4.97 -11.09
N GLN A 406 22.43 3.88 -11.49
CA GLN A 406 21.06 3.56 -11.15
C GLN A 406 21.01 2.43 -10.12
N ALA A 407 20.38 2.67 -8.97
CA ALA A 407 20.11 1.63 -7.98
C ALA A 407 18.70 1.06 -8.17
N ILE A 408 18.57 -0.27 -8.20
CA ILE A 408 17.28 -0.98 -8.33
C ILE A 408 17.17 -1.96 -7.16
N PRO A 409 16.44 -1.60 -6.10
CA PRO A 409 16.21 -2.48 -4.96
C PRO A 409 15.26 -3.65 -5.30
N TYR A 410 15.64 -4.85 -4.89
CA TYR A 410 14.84 -6.08 -4.89
C TYR A 410 14.67 -6.62 -3.47
N PHE A 411 13.67 -7.48 -3.29
CA PHE A 411 13.53 -8.30 -2.08
C PHE A 411 13.51 -9.78 -2.48
N ILE A 412 14.35 -10.59 -1.85
CA ILE A 412 14.50 -12.01 -2.13
C ILE A 412 13.67 -12.81 -1.14
N THR A 413 12.81 -13.70 -1.64
CA THR A 413 11.97 -14.58 -0.83
C THR A 413 12.28 -16.05 -1.12
N LYS A 414 11.78 -16.94 -0.27
CA LYS A 414 11.66 -18.36 -0.59
C LYS A 414 10.69 -18.55 -1.77
N PRO A 415 10.69 -19.74 -2.39
CA PRO A 415 9.60 -20.16 -3.28
C PRO A 415 8.24 -19.93 -2.60
N LEU A 416 7.26 -19.47 -3.37
CA LEU A 416 6.00 -18.99 -2.78
C LEU A 416 5.21 -20.10 -2.09
N ASP A 417 5.25 -21.33 -2.59
CA ASP A 417 4.67 -22.50 -1.93
C ASP A 417 5.25 -22.71 -0.53
N GLN A 418 6.56 -22.54 -0.36
CA GLN A 418 7.21 -22.63 0.94
C GLN A 418 6.87 -21.45 1.84
N VAL A 419 6.71 -20.23 1.30
CA VAL A 419 6.24 -19.07 2.09
C VAL A 419 4.84 -19.34 2.65
N MET A 420 3.91 -19.88 1.84
CA MET A 420 2.57 -20.22 2.31
C MET A 420 2.58 -21.32 3.38
N ALA A 421 3.41 -22.35 3.20
CA ALA A 421 3.57 -23.41 4.19
C ALA A 421 4.18 -22.90 5.50
N ASP A 422 5.15 -21.98 5.42
CA ASP A 422 5.76 -21.37 6.59
C ASP A 422 4.76 -20.49 7.36
N LEU A 423 3.95 -19.68 6.64
CA LEU A 423 2.88 -18.86 7.24
C LEU A 423 1.88 -19.72 8.03
N GLY A 424 1.28 -20.72 7.38
CA GLY A 424 0.29 -21.59 8.02
C GLY A 424 0.84 -22.31 9.26
N ARG A 425 2.07 -22.83 9.17
CA ARG A 425 2.77 -23.44 10.31
C ARG A 425 3.03 -22.43 11.41
N PHE A 426 3.48 -21.22 11.10
CA PHE A 426 3.75 -20.20 12.12
C PHE A 426 2.45 -19.80 12.85
N SER A 427 1.38 -19.51 12.11
CA SER A 427 0.09 -19.13 12.68
C SER A 427 -0.48 -20.22 13.59
N THR A 428 -0.38 -21.49 13.22
CA THR A 428 -0.97 -22.59 13.98
C THR A 428 -0.02 -23.21 15.03
N THR A 429 1.20 -22.68 15.19
CA THR A 429 2.15 -23.17 16.21
C THR A 429 2.66 -22.07 17.14
N LYS A 430 3.07 -20.92 16.60
CA LYS A 430 3.64 -19.80 17.37
C LYS A 430 2.58 -18.80 17.81
N GLN A 431 1.55 -18.61 16.99
CA GLN A 431 0.45 -17.69 17.28
C GLN A 431 -0.77 -18.40 17.89
N TRP A 432 -0.71 -19.73 18.06
CA TRP A 432 -1.80 -20.54 18.60
C TRP A 432 -1.91 -20.37 20.12
N PHE A 433 -3.01 -19.77 20.57
CA PHE A 433 -3.37 -19.52 21.96
C PHE A 433 -4.50 -20.45 22.40
N ASP A 434 -4.28 -21.23 23.46
CA ASP A 434 -5.27 -22.18 24.00
C ASP A 434 -5.13 -22.26 25.53
N ASP A 435 -5.19 -21.10 26.19
CA ASP A 435 -5.11 -21.00 27.65
C ASP A 435 -6.52 -20.96 28.28
N PRO A 436 -6.96 -22.03 28.98
CA PRO A 436 -8.27 -22.05 29.63
C PRO A 436 -8.38 -21.07 30.81
N ALA A 437 -7.25 -20.61 31.38
CA ALA A 437 -7.20 -19.63 32.46
C ALA A 437 -7.44 -18.19 31.96
N ASP A 438 -7.45 -17.94 30.65
CA ASP A 438 -7.77 -16.64 30.09
C ASP A 438 -9.18 -16.20 30.53
N PRO A 439 -9.33 -15.06 31.24
CA PRO A 439 -10.64 -14.60 31.69
C PRO A 439 -11.53 -14.16 30.52
N PHE A 440 -10.94 -13.82 29.37
CA PHE A 440 -11.64 -13.38 28.16
C PHE A 440 -12.03 -14.53 27.22
N LYS A 441 -11.64 -15.77 27.55
CA LYS A 441 -12.01 -16.99 26.79
C LYS A 441 -11.63 -16.93 25.31
N ARG A 442 -10.46 -16.35 25.02
CA ARG A 442 -9.94 -16.19 23.66
C ARG A 442 -9.31 -17.45 23.07
N GLY A 443 -9.09 -18.51 23.86
CA GLY A 443 -8.62 -19.81 23.37
C GLY A 443 -9.75 -20.79 23.06
N PRO A 444 -9.59 -21.69 22.07
CA PRO A 444 -8.47 -21.79 21.12
C PRO A 444 -8.52 -20.72 20.01
N SER A 445 -7.40 -20.08 19.66
CA SER A 445 -7.33 -19.12 18.54
C SER A 445 -5.92 -18.86 18.01
N VAL A 446 -5.84 -18.25 16.84
CA VAL A 446 -4.63 -17.61 16.31
C VAL A 446 -4.67 -16.12 16.70
N MET A 447 -3.67 -15.64 17.45
CA MET A 447 -3.63 -14.27 17.99
C MET A 447 -2.46 -13.43 17.44
N THR A 448 -2.55 -12.11 17.60
CA THR A 448 -1.45 -11.18 17.32
C THR A 448 -0.16 -11.60 18.01
N TYR A 449 0.95 -11.46 17.29
CA TYR A 449 2.27 -11.88 17.76
C TYR A 449 3.26 -10.74 17.74
N ASP A 450 4.09 -10.65 18.79
CA ASP A 450 5.21 -9.74 18.89
C ASP A 450 6.49 -10.50 18.53
N ARG A 451 6.96 -10.29 17.31
CA ARG A 451 8.16 -10.94 16.77
C ARG A 451 9.44 -10.51 17.46
N GLN A 452 9.48 -9.31 18.02
CA GLN A 452 10.67 -8.84 18.75
C GLN A 452 10.75 -9.48 20.14
N ALA A 453 9.60 -9.76 20.76
CA ALA A 453 9.53 -10.44 22.06
C ALA A 453 9.30 -11.96 21.96
N ASP A 454 9.17 -12.48 20.74
CA ASP A 454 8.84 -13.87 20.41
C ASP A 454 7.69 -14.44 21.26
N ARG A 455 6.59 -13.69 21.38
CA ARG A 455 5.41 -14.09 22.15
C ARG A 455 4.11 -13.57 21.57
N ILE A 456 3.01 -14.25 21.91
CA ILE A 456 1.64 -13.78 21.64
C ILE A 456 1.36 -12.51 22.45
N VAL A 457 0.69 -11.54 21.83
CA VAL A 457 0.23 -10.30 22.47
C VAL A 457 -1.09 -10.59 23.20
N THR A 458 -1.00 -10.84 24.51
CA THR A 458 -2.18 -11.12 25.35
C THR A 458 -2.79 -9.87 25.96
N GLN A 459 -2.07 -8.75 25.94
CA GLN A 459 -2.52 -7.42 26.40
C GLN A 459 -1.88 -6.31 25.55
N ASP A 460 -2.69 -5.35 25.14
CA ASP A 460 -2.31 -4.04 24.59
C ASP A 460 -3.38 -3.04 25.04
N GLN A 461 -2.99 -1.78 25.27
CA GLN A 461 -3.94 -0.71 25.64
C GLN A 461 -4.96 -0.44 24.53
N ARG A 462 -4.61 -0.73 23.27
CA ARG A 462 -5.51 -0.83 22.12
C ARG A 462 -6.14 -2.21 22.15
N VAL A 463 -7.25 -2.34 22.88
CA VAL A 463 -7.74 -3.65 23.33
C VAL A 463 -8.03 -4.62 22.18
N TRP A 464 -8.34 -4.10 20.99
CA TRP A 464 -8.58 -4.91 19.80
C TRP A 464 -7.38 -5.74 19.35
N ILE A 465 -6.13 -5.26 19.52
CA ILE A 465 -4.91 -5.99 19.12
C ILE A 465 -4.81 -7.35 19.83
N ALA A 466 -5.20 -7.40 21.10
CA ALA A 466 -5.25 -8.63 21.89
C ALA A 466 -6.66 -9.27 21.89
N GLY A 467 -7.59 -8.72 21.10
CA GLY A 467 -9.03 -8.96 21.18
C GLY A 467 -9.63 -9.80 20.06
N LEU A 468 -8.82 -10.30 19.11
CA LEU A 468 -9.24 -11.13 17.97
C LEU A 468 -10.18 -10.44 16.96
N SER A 469 -10.38 -9.14 17.06
CA SER A 469 -11.27 -8.37 16.20
C SER A 469 -10.67 -7.00 15.97
N ASP A 470 -11.32 -6.18 15.14
CA ASP A 470 -10.68 -5.04 14.47
C ASP A 470 -9.52 -5.52 13.58
N GLU A 471 -9.10 -4.73 12.59
CA GLU A 471 -8.08 -5.18 11.63
C GLU A 471 -6.77 -5.53 12.35
N GLY A 472 -6.39 -4.76 13.36
CA GLY A 472 -5.16 -4.97 14.14
C GLY A 472 -5.16 -6.23 15.02
N GLY A 473 -6.35 -6.79 15.34
CA GLY A 473 -6.49 -8.03 16.11
C GLY A 473 -6.85 -9.24 15.25
N ALA A 474 -7.52 -9.00 14.12
CA ALA A 474 -8.00 -10.05 13.22
C ALA A 474 -6.95 -10.54 12.23
N GLY A 475 -5.95 -9.71 11.90
CA GLY A 475 -5.02 -9.97 10.81
C GLY A 475 -4.34 -11.35 10.89
N SER A 476 -3.93 -11.79 12.08
CA SER A 476 -3.26 -13.08 12.24
C SER A 476 -4.14 -14.29 11.88
N TRP A 477 -5.40 -14.30 12.31
CA TRP A 477 -6.27 -15.45 12.05
C TRP A 477 -6.90 -15.39 10.66
N VAL A 478 -7.20 -14.19 10.14
CA VAL A 478 -7.64 -14.03 8.74
C VAL A 478 -6.60 -14.60 7.78
N ALA A 479 -5.31 -14.28 7.98
CA ALA A 479 -4.23 -14.87 7.19
C ALA A 479 -4.22 -16.40 7.26
N ALA A 480 -4.39 -16.96 8.47
CA ALA A 480 -4.38 -18.40 8.70
C ALA A 480 -5.54 -19.13 7.99
N PHE A 481 -6.75 -18.56 8.03
CA PHE A 481 -7.91 -19.08 7.28
C PHE A 481 -7.69 -18.94 5.78
N VAL A 482 -7.41 -17.73 5.28
CA VAL A 482 -7.38 -17.46 3.84
C VAL A 482 -6.26 -18.21 3.12
N LYS A 483 -5.14 -18.50 3.80
CA LYS A 483 -4.07 -19.36 3.26
C LYS A 483 -4.59 -20.71 2.80
N GLN A 484 -5.63 -21.23 3.45
CA GLN A 484 -6.17 -22.55 3.15
C GLN A 484 -6.91 -22.59 1.81
N LEU A 485 -7.38 -21.46 1.24
CA LEU A 485 -8.06 -21.43 -0.07
C LEU A 485 -7.23 -22.09 -1.17
N ASP A 486 -5.95 -21.73 -1.23
CA ASP A 486 -5.04 -22.20 -2.27
C ASP A 486 -3.99 -23.17 -1.71
N ASN A 487 -3.71 -23.18 -0.41
CA ASN A 487 -2.69 -24.06 0.17
C ASN A 487 -3.21 -24.78 1.43
N PRO A 488 -4.26 -25.61 1.31
CA PRO A 488 -4.87 -26.25 2.47
C PRO A 488 -3.91 -27.25 3.14
N ASP A 489 -3.89 -27.25 4.48
CA ASP A 489 -3.23 -28.26 5.30
C ASP A 489 -4.21 -28.84 6.32
N ALA A 490 -4.32 -30.17 6.38
CA ALA A 490 -5.32 -30.84 7.20
C ALA A 490 -5.11 -30.67 8.71
N ALA A 491 -3.86 -30.53 9.18
CA ALA A 491 -3.57 -30.33 10.59
C ALA A 491 -3.83 -28.87 11.02
N GLU A 492 -3.55 -27.92 10.13
CA GLU A 492 -3.93 -26.53 10.32
C GLU A 492 -5.46 -26.36 10.34
N LEU A 493 -6.17 -26.95 9.38
CA LEU A 493 -7.63 -26.88 9.29
C LEU A 493 -8.32 -27.45 10.53
N ALA A 494 -7.86 -28.57 11.07
CA ALA A 494 -8.41 -29.13 12.31
C ALA A 494 -8.34 -28.15 13.49
N LYS A 495 -7.32 -27.27 13.53
CA LYS A 495 -7.23 -26.20 14.53
C LYS A 495 -8.15 -25.03 14.20
N LEU A 496 -8.22 -24.62 12.93
CA LEU A 496 -9.07 -23.51 12.50
C LEU A 496 -10.57 -23.82 12.68
N GLU A 497 -10.99 -25.07 12.48
CA GLU A 497 -12.36 -25.53 12.80
C GLU A 497 -12.67 -25.35 14.29
N ARG A 498 -11.74 -25.76 15.18
CA ARG A 498 -11.88 -25.52 16.63
C ARG A 498 -11.97 -24.04 16.97
N MET A 499 -11.13 -23.20 16.36
CA MET A 499 -11.18 -21.76 16.57
C MET A 499 -12.54 -21.19 16.18
N LEU A 500 -13.08 -21.60 15.03
CA LEU A 500 -14.38 -21.15 14.57
C LEU A 500 -15.50 -21.55 15.56
N ASP A 501 -15.56 -22.84 15.92
CA ASP A 501 -16.62 -23.41 16.75
C ASP A 501 -16.54 -23.01 18.22
N GLU A 502 -15.33 -22.98 18.79
CA GLU A 502 -15.12 -22.77 20.22
C GLU A 502 -14.86 -21.30 20.59
N THR A 503 -14.42 -20.47 19.63
CA THR A 503 -13.99 -19.08 19.91
C THR A 503 -14.71 -18.03 19.08
N ILE A 504 -14.88 -18.24 17.77
CA ILE A 504 -15.56 -17.23 16.96
C ILE A 504 -17.06 -17.28 17.26
N ILE A 505 -17.71 -18.42 17.08
CA ILE A 505 -19.15 -18.55 17.29
C ILE A 505 -19.48 -18.49 18.78
N GLY A 506 -20.52 -17.72 19.12
CA GLY A 506 -21.00 -17.54 20.49
C GLY A 506 -20.18 -16.57 21.33
N LYS A 507 -18.91 -16.33 20.99
CA LYS A 507 -18.08 -15.30 21.64
C LYS A 507 -17.85 -14.11 20.71
N LEU A 508 -17.05 -14.22 19.65
CA LEU A 508 -16.77 -13.08 18.78
C LEU A 508 -17.97 -12.71 17.89
N GLN A 509 -18.61 -13.73 17.33
CA GLN A 509 -19.83 -13.65 16.55
C GLN A 509 -21.01 -14.14 17.40
N VAL A 510 -22.09 -13.37 17.43
CA VAL A 510 -23.33 -13.76 18.10
C VAL A 510 -23.93 -14.97 17.40
N ALA A 511 -24.15 -16.07 18.13
CA ALA A 511 -24.57 -17.34 17.54
C ALA A 511 -26.07 -17.40 17.20
N ASP A 512 -26.93 -16.83 18.05
CA ASP A 512 -28.38 -16.94 17.95
C ASP A 512 -29.12 -15.67 18.42
N GLY A 513 -30.44 -15.67 18.28
CA GLY A 513 -31.31 -14.56 18.68
C GLY A 513 -31.40 -13.42 17.66
N GLU A 514 -31.87 -12.26 18.14
CA GLU A 514 -32.14 -11.08 17.30
C GLU A 514 -30.90 -10.58 16.54
N HIS A 515 -29.73 -10.71 17.17
CA HIS A 515 -28.45 -10.26 16.62
C HIS A 515 -27.59 -11.40 16.06
N ALA A 516 -28.17 -12.57 15.74
CA ALA A 516 -27.42 -13.70 15.17
C ALA A 516 -26.59 -13.27 13.94
N GLY A 517 -25.32 -13.66 13.92
CA GLY A 517 -24.34 -13.28 12.90
C GLY A 517 -23.56 -11.99 13.18
N ALA A 518 -23.99 -11.17 14.15
CA ALA A 518 -23.34 -9.90 14.47
C ALA A 518 -21.96 -10.10 15.09
N VAL A 519 -21.02 -9.19 14.81
CA VAL A 519 -19.61 -9.32 15.20
C VAL A 519 -19.24 -8.26 16.23
N ARG A 520 -18.69 -8.69 17.37
CA ARG A 520 -18.22 -7.80 18.44
C ARG A 520 -16.91 -7.11 18.06
N LYS A 521 -16.70 -5.90 18.57
CA LYS A 521 -15.48 -5.11 18.35
C LYS A 521 -14.21 -5.70 18.96
N SER A 522 -14.32 -6.43 20.08
CA SER A 522 -13.17 -7.08 20.72
C SER A 522 -13.64 -8.08 21.78
N LEU A 523 -12.93 -9.20 21.92
CA LEU A 523 -13.07 -10.10 23.08
C LEU A 523 -12.26 -9.64 24.30
N PHE A 524 -11.23 -8.82 24.12
CA PHE A 524 -10.43 -8.25 25.20
C PHE A 524 -10.91 -6.83 25.51
N TYR A 525 -10.95 -6.47 26.80
CA TYR A 525 -11.44 -5.17 27.27
C TYR A 525 -10.80 -4.79 28.60
N TYR A 526 -10.91 -3.51 28.98
CA TYR A 526 -10.41 -2.98 30.25
C TYR A 526 -11.54 -2.91 31.29
N ASP A 527 -11.41 -3.72 32.34
CA ASP A 527 -12.30 -3.78 33.51
C ASP A 527 -11.48 -4.08 34.78
N PRO A 528 -10.82 -3.06 35.36
CA PRO A 528 -9.98 -3.22 36.55
C PRO A 528 -10.79 -3.51 37.82
N ALA A 529 -12.11 -3.32 37.81
CA ALA A 529 -12.96 -3.66 38.95
C ALA A 529 -13.20 -5.17 39.02
N ALA A 530 -13.48 -5.81 37.88
CA ALA A 530 -13.64 -7.26 37.80
C ALA A 530 -12.30 -8.01 37.83
N LEU A 531 -11.23 -7.43 37.25
CA LEU A 531 -9.92 -8.07 37.09
C LEU A 531 -8.76 -7.17 37.62
N PRO A 532 -8.72 -6.87 38.94
CA PRO A 532 -7.84 -5.84 39.50
C PRO A 532 -6.33 -6.12 39.38
N SER A 533 -5.92 -7.38 39.23
CA SER A 533 -4.52 -7.80 39.13
C SER A 533 -4.12 -8.34 37.76
N TYR A 534 -5.02 -8.30 36.76
CA TYR A 534 -4.75 -8.89 35.44
C TYR A 534 -3.93 -7.97 34.53
N TYR A 535 -4.23 -6.66 34.53
CA TYR A 535 -3.68 -5.71 33.57
C TYR A 535 -2.23 -5.33 33.88
N ASP A 536 -1.35 -5.34 32.87
CA ASP A 536 0.05 -4.92 33.01
C ASP A 536 0.12 -3.42 33.37
N PRO A 537 0.63 -3.06 34.56
CA PRO A 537 0.71 -1.67 34.99
C PRO A 537 1.70 -0.82 34.17
N LYS A 538 2.49 -1.43 33.29
CA LYS A 538 3.40 -0.71 32.37
C LYS A 538 2.69 -0.14 31.14
N LEU A 539 1.48 -0.61 30.83
CA LEU A 539 0.66 -0.09 29.73
C LEU A 539 -0.19 1.09 30.20
N ASP A 540 -0.47 2.04 29.30
CA ASP A 540 -1.33 3.18 29.61
C ASP A 540 -2.81 2.83 29.37
N TRP A 541 -3.49 2.43 30.44
CA TRP A 541 -4.90 2.09 30.38
C TRP A 541 -5.86 3.28 30.40
N LYS A 542 -5.36 4.53 30.42
CA LYS A 542 -6.20 5.75 30.45
C LYS A 542 -6.51 6.31 29.07
N THR A 543 -6.07 5.64 28.01
CA THR A 543 -6.31 6.06 26.64
C THR A 543 -7.75 5.78 26.20
N TRP A 544 -8.20 6.47 25.16
CA TRP A 544 -9.51 6.21 24.53
C TRP A 544 -9.64 4.79 23.95
N ALA A 545 -8.51 4.12 23.70
CA ALA A 545 -8.42 2.80 23.10
C ALA A 545 -8.63 1.66 24.12
N SER A 546 -8.59 1.98 25.41
CA SER A 546 -8.83 1.07 26.54
C SER A 546 -10.34 0.86 26.76
N TRP A 547 -11.02 0.24 25.79
CA TRP A 547 -12.47 0.10 25.80
C TRP A 547 -13.00 -0.72 26.98
N SER A 548 -14.16 -0.31 27.50
CA SER A 548 -14.89 -1.11 28.49
C SER A 548 -15.45 -2.39 27.87
N LYS A 549 -15.98 -3.30 28.70
CA LYS A 549 -16.70 -4.47 28.20
C LYS A 549 -17.83 -4.07 27.24
N LYS A 550 -18.64 -3.08 27.64
CA LYS A 550 -19.76 -2.58 26.82
C LYS A 550 -19.28 -2.09 25.45
N ASP A 551 -18.20 -1.30 25.41
CA ASP A 551 -17.70 -0.71 24.16
C ASP A 551 -16.96 -1.73 23.27
N SER A 552 -16.50 -2.83 23.85
CA SER A 552 -15.86 -3.96 23.16
C SER A 552 -16.87 -4.95 22.61
N GLU A 553 -18.01 -5.13 23.28
CA GLU A 553 -19.13 -5.95 22.83
C GLU A 553 -20.07 -5.22 21.85
N ASP A 554 -19.84 -3.94 21.60
CA ASP A 554 -20.58 -3.16 20.61
C ASP A 554 -20.46 -3.80 19.21
N LEU A 555 -21.60 -3.86 18.51
CA LEU A 555 -21.77 -4.54 17.23
C LEU A 555 -21.66 -3.58 16.04
N GLY A 556 -21.50 -2.28 16.30
CA GLY A 556 -21.72 -1.22 15.33
C GLY A 556 -20.61 -1.03 14.30
N ARG A 557 -19.49 -1.76 14.40
CA ARG A 557 -18.33 -1.62 13.51
C ARG A 557 -18.38 -2.63 12.35
N SER A 558 -18.94 -2.21 11.21
CA SER A 558 -19.13 -3.08 10.03
C SER A 558 -17.82 -3.66 9.47
N TYR A 559 -16.70 -2.95 9.66
CA TYR A 559 -15.39 -3.39 9.19
C TYR A 559 -14.94 -4.74 9.74
N ASN A 560 -15.53 -5.21 10.86
CA ASN A 560 -15.18 -6.48 11.47
C ASN A 560 -15.89 -7.70 10.83
N TYR A 561 -16.98 -7.46 10.10
CA TYR A 561 -17.86 -8.50 9.56
C TYR A 561 -17.24 -9.25 8.37
N PRO A 562 -16.53 -8.60 7.43
CA PRO A 562 -15.79 -9.30 6.37
C PRO A 562 -14.89 -10.40 6.90
N HIS A 563 -14.10 -10.14 7.96
CA HIS A 563 -13.15 -11.12 8.51
C HIS A 563 -13.84 -12.44 8.88
N VAL A 564 -15.00 -12.38 9.54
CA VAL A 564 -15.76 -13.56 9.97
C VAL A 564 -16.47 -14.22 8.78
N ALA A 565 -17.02 -13.42 7.86
CA ALA A 565 -17.63 -13.94 6.63
C ALA A 565 -16.60 -14.71 5.78
N ILE A 566 -15.35 -14.25 5.74
CA ILE A 566 -14.23 -14.90 5.06
C ILE A 566 -13.91 -16.25 5.70
N ALA A 567 -13.79 -16.35 7.03
CA ALA A 567 -13.54 -17.63 7.70
C ALA A 567 -14.60 -18.69 7.32
N HIS A 568 -15.88 -18.31 7.35
CA HIS A 568 -16.97 -19.17 6.90
C HIS A 568 -16.86 -19.52 5.41
N TRP A 569 -16.65 -18.53 4.54
CA TRP A 569 -16.56 -18.73 3.09
C TRP A 569 -15.40 -19.63 2.68
N VAL A 570 -14.23 -19.50 3.33
CA VAL A 570 -13.08 -20.38 3.11
C VAL A 570 -13.43 -21.84 3.44
N LEU A 571 -14.02 -22.09 4.63
CA LEU A 571 -14.39 -23.45 5.03
C LEU A 571 -15.50 -24.02 4.14
N TYR A 572 -16.44 -23.19 3.68
CA TYR A 572 -17.42 -23.57 2.65
C TYR A 572 -16.71 -24.09 1.40
N ARG A 573 -15.79 -23.31 0.81
CA ARG A 573 -15.12 -23.69 -0.43
C ARG A 573 -14.31 -24.97 -0.26
N LEU A 574 -13.66 -25.14 0.88
CA LEU A 574 -12.89 -26.35 1.18
C LEU A 574 -13.79 -27.57 1.37
N ALA A 575 -14.81 -27.49 2.22
CA ALA A 575 -15.77 -28.56 2.44
C ALA A 575 -16.51 -28.98 1.16
N ARG A 576 -16.73 -28.01 0.25
CA ARG A 576 -17.49 -28.25 -0.98
C ARG A 576 -16.69 -28.93 -2.07
N ASN A 577 -15.38 -28.72 -2.10
CA ASN A 577 -14.50 -29.05 -3.23
C ASN A 577 -13.43 -30.08 -2.89
N HIS A 578 -13.23 -30.39 -1.60
CA HIS A 578 -12.21 -31.33 -1.14
C HIS A 578 -12.81 -32.35 -0.15
N GLU A 579 -12.44 -33.61 -0.33
CA GLU A 579 -12.89 -34.72 0.51
C GLU A 579 -12.06 -34.79 1.80
N GLY A 580 -12.73 -34.78 2.96
CA GLY A 580 -12.11 -35.06 4.24
C GLY A 580 -11.16 -34.00 4.80
N LEU A 581 -11.09 -32.79 4.20
CA LEU A 581 -10.32 -31.66 4.76
C LEU A 581 -11.06 -30.94 5.88
N VAL A 582 -12.34 -30.63 5.67
CA VAL A 582 -13.23 -29.98 6.64
C VAL A 582 -14.23 -31.04 7.12
N LYS A 583 -14.42 -31.15 8.43
CA LYS A 583 -15.11 -32.26 9.11
C LYS A 583 -16.12 -31.82 10.15
N ALA A 584 -16.07 -30.58 10.63
CA ALA A 584 -16.92 -30.08 11.70
C ALA A 584 -18.37 -29.87 11.24
N HIS A 585 -18.58 -29.17 10.11
CA HIS A 585 -19.91 -28.92 9.54
C HIS A 585 -19.97 -29.22 8.04
N ASP A 586 -21.19 -29.43 7.52
CA ASP A 586 -21.43 -29.52 6.07
C ASP A 586 -21.19 -28.17 5.38
N TRP A 587 -20.79 -28.19 4.11
CA TRP A 587 -20.52 -26.97 3.34
C TRP A 587 -21.70 -25.97 3.33
N ARG A 588 -22.95 -26.46 3.37
CA ARG A 588 -24.14 -25.60 3.40
C ARG A 588 -24.17 -24.72 4.63
N TRP A 589 -23.77 -25.28 5.76
CA TRP A 589 -23.76 -24.58 7.03
C TRP A 589 -22.79 -23.39 6.98
N TYR A 590 -21.60 -23.59 6.43
CA TYR A 590 -20.62 -22.51 6.28
C TYR A 590 -21.08 -21.41 5.31
N LEU A 591 -21.65 -21.77 4.15
CA LEU A 591 -22.14 -20.76 3.20
C LEU A 591 -23.33 -19.97 3.77
N ASP A 592 -24.18 -20.66 4.54
CA ASP A 592 -25.28 -20.05 5.29
C ASP A 592 -24.78 -19.01 6.31
N HIS A 593 -23.74 -19.36 7.08
CA HIS A 593 -23.17 -18.47 8.09
C HIS A 593 -22.39 -17.30 7.48
N ALA A 594 -21.72 -17.52 6.35
CA ALA A 594 -21.11 -16.44 5.59
C ALA A 594 -22.17 -15.39 5.19
N GLN A 595 -23.31 -15.84 4.63
CA GLN A 595 -24.43 -14.94 4.28
C GLN A 595 -25.05 -14.26 5.49
N MET A 596 -25.31 -15.02 6.56
CA MET A 596 -25.86 -14.50 7.82
C MET A 596 -25.00 -13.37 8.39
N THR A 597 -23.67 -13.51 8.32
CA THR A 597 -22.73 -12.47 8.76
C THR A 597 -22.90 -11.18 7.94
N VAL A 598 -23.02 -11.28 6.61
CA VAL A 598 -23.21 -10.11 5.74
C VAL A 598 -24.54 -9.41 6.01
N VAL A 599 -25.61 -10.16 6.25
CA VAL A 599 -26.93 -9.59 6.59
C VAL A 599 -26.90 -8.92 7.96
N ALA A 600 -26.27 -9.55 8.95
CA ALA A 600 -26.10 -8.98 10.28
C ALA A 600 -25.33 -7.66 10.24
N MET A 601 -24.31 -7.53 9.38
CA MET A 601 -23.59 -6.26 9.18
C MET A 601 -24.54 -5.12 8.82
N MET A 602 -25.47 -5.36 7.90
CA MET A 602 -26.43 -4.36 7.45
C MET A 602 -27.46 -4.02 8.51
N ARG A 603 -27.84 -4.99 9.34
CA ARG A 603 -28.81 -4.83 10.43
C ARG A 603 -28.22 -4.10 11.63
N ASP A 604 -27.05 -4.55 12.10
CA ASP A 604 -26.50 -4.18 13.40
C ASP A 604 -25.38 -3.14 13.33
N ALA A 605 -24.79 -2.91 12.15
CA ALA A 605 -23.72 -1.94 11.93
C ALA A 605 -24.01 -0.92 10.79
N PRO A 606 -25.24 -0.35 10.69
CA PRO A 606 -25.65 0.42 9.51
C PRO A 606 -24.82 1.69 9.27
N TYR A 607 -24.25 2.28 10.33
CA TYR A 607 -23.46 3.51 10.19
C TYR A 607 -22.19 3.30 9.37
N TYR A 608 -21.34 2.34 9.69
CA TYR A 608 -20.12 2.11 8.90
C TYR A 608 -20.40 1.29 7.63
N ALA A 609 -21.50 0.52 7.60
CA ALA A 609 -21.89 -0.27 6.42
C ALA A 609 -22.22 0.59 5.19
N GLN A 610 -22.47 1.89 5.35
CA GLN A 610 -22.63 2.82 4.24
C GLN A 610 -21.34 3.03 3.43
N PHE A 611 -20.16 2.79 4.01
CA PHE A 611 -18.86 2.87 3.33
C PHE A 611 -18.47 1.53 2.74
N GLY A 612 -17.48 1.52 1.84
CA GLY A 612 -16.83 0.27 1.40
C GLY A 612 -16.03 -0.35 2.55
N GLN A 613 -16.07 -1.67 2.69
CA GLN A 613 -15.39 -2.45 3.73
C GLN A 613 -14.07 -3.01 3.21
N MET A 614 -13.10 -3.18 4.12
CA MET A 614 -11.91 -4.00 3.85
C MET A 614 -12.36 -5.41 3.51
N GLU A 615 -11.83 -5.99 2.44
CA GLU A 615 -12.13 -7.36 2.00
C GLU A 615 -13.63 -7.60 1.64
N GLY A 616 -14.45 -6.55 1.57
CA GLY A 616 -15.88 -6.66 1.26
C GLY A 616 -16.18 -7.15 -0.16
N ASP A 617 -15.17 -7.21 -1.03
CA ASP A 617 -15.24 -7.85 -2.35
C ASP A 617 -15.54 -9.36 -2.25
N VAL A 618 -15.24 -10.00 -1.11
CA VAL A 618 -15.66 -11.39 -0.83
C VAL A 618 -17.19 -11.56 -0.87
N PHE A 619 -17.96 -10.52 -0.56
CA PHE A 619 -19.42 -10.58 -0.55
C PHE A 619 -19.99 -10.85 -1.95
N VAL A 620 -19.29 -10.42 -3.01
CA VAL A 620 -19.64 -10.73 -4.39
C VAL A 620 -19.49 -12.23 -4.66
N ASP A 621 -18.44 -12.86 -4.14
CA ASP A 621 -18.23 -14.30 -4.33
C ASP A 621 -19.16 -15.14 -3.45
N ILE A 622 -19.45 -14.70 -2.22
CA ILE A 622 -20.51 -15.32 -1.40
C ILE A 622 -21.85 -15.29 -2.15
N LEU A 623 -22.21 -14.16 -2.76
CA LEU A 623 -23.42 -14.06 -3.59
C LEU A 623 -23.40 -15.05 -4.77
N LYS A 624 -22.32 -15.07 -5.54
CA LYS A 624 -22.18 -15.98 -6.69
C LYS A 624 -22.25 -17.46 -6.27
N ASP A 625 -21.65 -17.79 -5.13
CA ASP A 625 -21.64 -19.14 -4.58
C ASP A 625 -23.02 -19.55 -4.07
N LEU A 626 -23.77 -18.66 -3.40
CA LEU A 626 -25.17 -18.90 -3.03
C LEU A 626 -26.05 -19.19 -4.24
N ARG A 627 -25.89 -18.42 -5.33
CA ARG A 627 -26.62 -18.64 -6.60
C ARG A 627 -26.27 -19.99 -7.20
N ARG A 628 -24.98 -20.32 -7.24
CA ARG A 628 -24.46 -21.56 -7.83
C ARG A 628 -24.93 -22.81 -7.09
N GLU A 629 -25.02 -22.74 -5.77
CA GLU A 629 -25.49 -23.84 -4.92
C GLU A 629 -27.02 -23.86 -4.76
N GLY A 630 -27.75 -22.96 -5.43
CA GLY A 630 -29.21 -22.94 -5.47
C GLY A 630 -29.88 -22.34 -4.22
N MET A 631 -29.12 -21.68 -3.34
CA MET A 631 -29.61 -20.99 -2.13
C MET A 631 -30.24 -19.63 -2.50
N THR A 632 -31.22 -19.66 -3.40
CA THR A 632 -31.73 -18.50 -4.15
C THR A 632 -32.30 -17.40 -3.24
N ALA A 633 -33.11 -17.73 -2.24
CA ALA A 633 -33.69 -16.72 -1.34
C ALA A 633 -32.62 -15.93 -0.56
N LYS A 634 -31.56 -16.60 -0.11
CA LYS A 634 -30.43 -15.99 0.60
C LYS A 634 -29.58 -15.12 -0.33
N ALA A 635 -29.40 -15.57 -1.57
CA ALA A 635 -28.76 -14.77 -2.60
C ALA A 635 -29.58 -13.52 -2.94
N ASP A 636 -30.91 -13.62 -3.09
CA ASP A 636 -31.79 -12.47 -3.35
C ASP A 636 -31.72 -11.42 -2.25
N GLU A 637 -31.72 -11.86 -0.98
CA GLU A 637 -31.59 -10.98 0.18
C GLU A 637 -30.25 -10.23 0.17
N LEU A 638 -29.13 -10.95 0.04
CA LEU A 638 -27.80 -10.34 0.01
C LEU A 638 -27.66 -9.38 -1.18
N GLU A 639 -28.09 -9.79 -2.38
CA GLU A 639 -28.05 -8.95 -3.57
C GLU A 639 -28.86 -7.67 -3.39
N THR A 640 -30.05 -7.74 -2.79
CA THR A 640 -30.89 -6.55 -2.50
C THR A 640 -30.18 -5.57 -1.58
N LEU A 641 -29.58 -6.06 -0.49
CA LEU A 641 -28.84 -5.23 0.46
C LEU A 641 -27.63 -4.56 -0.18
N MET A 642 -26.83 -5.33 -0.93
CA MET A 642 -25.62 -4.82 -1.58
C MET A 642 -25.95 -3.88 -2.74
N LYS A 643 -27.06 -4.11 -3.46
CA LYS A 643 -27.58 -3.17 -4.46
C LYS A 643 -27.93 -1.83 -3.83
N GLY A 644 -28.52 -1.82 -2.62
CA GLY A 644 -28.81 -0.58 -1.90
C GLY A 644 -27.55 0.25 -1.62
N ARG A 645 -26.46 -0.40 -1.20
CA ARG A 645 -25.15 0.26 -1.02
C ARG A 645 -24.59 0.77 -2.34
N ALA A 646 -24.63 -0.05 -3.39
CA ALA A 646 -24.16 0.32 -4.71
C ALA A 646 -24.92 1.53 -5.30
N ASP A 647 -26.25 1.55 -5.16
CA ASP A 647 -27.08 2.67 -5.62
C ASP A 647 -26.75 3.96 -4.84
N HIS A 648 -26.45 3.87 -3.54
CA HIS A 648 -25.97 5.01 -2.76
C HIS A 648 -24.60 5.49 -3.25
N TRP A 649 -23.61 4.61 -3.35
CA TRP A 649 -22.25 4.92 -3.83
C TRP A 649 -22.26 5.57 -5.21
N LYS A 650 -23.14 5.12 -6.11
CA LYS A 650 -23.28 5.71 -7.44
C LYS A 650 -23.57 7.22 -7.42
N THR A 651 -24.16 7.73 -6.34
CA THR A 651 -24.46 9.17 -6.16
C THR A 651 -23.28 9.99 -5.65
N LEU A 652 -22.22 9.34 -5.16
CA LEU A 652 -21.03 9.97 -4.61
C LEU A 652 -19.96 10.16 -5.70
N PRO A 653 -19.23 11.29 -5.72
CA PRO A 653 -18.11 11.49 -6.65
C PRO A 653 -16.92 10.56 -6.33
N TYR A 654 -16.71 10.25 -5.05
CA TYR A 654 -15.64 9.37 -4.59
C TYR A 654 -16.24 8.31 -3.64
N PRO A 655 -16.86 7.23 -4.18
CA PRO A 655 -17.68 6.27 -3.42
C PRO A 655 -16.91 5.38 -2.43
N PHE A 656 -15.61 5.55 -2.35
CA PHE A 656 -14.68 4.72 -1.58
C PHE A 656 -14.11 5.42 -0.35
N GLY A 657 -14.58 6.63 -0.03
CA GLY A 657 -14.25 7.28 1.23
C GLY A 657 -14.68 6.44 2.45
N SER A 658 -14.04 6.72 3.58
CA SER A 658 -14.42 6.19 4.89
C SER A 658 -14.77 7.34 5.84
N GLU A 659 -14.76 7.10 7.15
CA GLU A 659 -14.78 8.15 8.17
C GLU A 659 -13.52 9.05 8.15
N MET A 660 -12.47 8.65 7.43
CA MET A 660 -11.21 9.38 7.30
C MET A 660 -11.19 10.24 6.02
N ALA A 661 -10.53 11.41 6.08
CA ALA A 661 -10.64 12.46 5.05
C ALA A 661 -10.12 12.08 3.65
N TRP A 662 -9.29 11.03 3.55
CA TRP A 662 -8.96 10.32 2.32
C TRP A 662 -8.54 8.91 2.72
N ASP A 663 -9.23 7.90 2.22
CA ASP A 663 -8.97 6.51 2.62
C ASP A 663 -9.15 5.57 1.43
N SER A 664 -8.34 4.51 1.41
CA SER A 664 -8.34 3.46 0.41
C SER A 664 -9.04 2.18 0.90
N THR A 665 -9.41 2.11 2.17
CA THR A 665 -9.99 0.95 2.87
C THR A 665 -11.07 0.21 2.07
N GLY A 666 -12.02 0.94 1.46
CA GLY A 666 -13.17 0.35 0.77
C GLY A 666 -13.05 0.16 -0.75
N GLN A 667 -11.89 0.44 -1.35
CA GLN A 667 -11.78 0.56 -2.80
C GLN A 667 -12.04 -0.73 -3.57
N ALA A 668 -11.54 -1.87 -3.07
CA ALA A 668 -11.74 -3.17 -3.70
C ALA A 668 -13.23 -3.55 -3.76
N GLU A 669 -13.95 -3.43 -2.64
CA GLU A 669 -15.38 -3.73 -2.57
C GLU A 669 -16.19 -2.79 -3.49
N VAL A 670 -15.96 -1.48 -3.39
CA VAL A 670 -16.70 -0.50 -4.18
C VAL A 670 -16.52 -0.76 -5.67
N TYR A 671 -15.28 -1.00 -6.12
CA TYR A 671 -15.01 -1.38 -7.50
C TYR A 671 -15.78 -2.65 -7.91
N ALA A 672 -15.74 -3.70 -7.08
CA ALA A 672 -16.37 -4.98 -7.38
C ALA A 672 -17.90 -4.84 -7.56
N TRP A 673 -18.59 -4.14 -6.65
CA TRP A 673 -20.03 -3.93 -6.75
C TRP A 673 -20.44 -2.96 -7.86
N MET A 674 -19.67 -1.89 -8.08
CA MET A 674 -19.90 -0.99 -9.21
C MET A 674 -19.85 -1.75 -10.53
N ARG A 675 -18.89 -2.67 -10.70
CA ARG A 675 -18.86 -3.54 -11.89
C ARG A 675 -20.02 -4.51 -11.94
N PHE A 676 -20.29 -5.19 -10.83
CA PHE A 676 -21.36 -6.20 -10.74
C PHE A 676 -22.72 -5.64 -11.16
N PHE A 677 -23.07 -4.43 -10.73
CA PHE A 677 -24.34 -3.77 -11.07
C PHE A 677 -24.28 -2.87 -12.33
N GLY A 678 -23.21 -2.94 -13.12
CA GLY A 678 -23.10 -2.23 -14.41
C GLY A 678 -22.86 -0.70 -14.29
N HIS A 679 -22.25 -0.24 -13.20
CA HIS A 679 -21.83 1.15 -12.96
C HIS A 679 -20.36 1.36 -13.37
N GLN A 680 -20.05 1.08 -14.65
CA GLN A 680 -18.67 1.06 -15.15
C GLN A 680 -17.92 2.39 -14.93
N LYS A 681 -18.60 3.54 -15.04
CA LYS A 681 -17.98 4.85 -14.83
C LYS A 681 -17.38 4.97 -13.43
N GLN A 682 -18.12 4.56 -12.40
CA GLN A 682 -17.68 4.59 -11.01
C GLN A 682 -16.56 3.58 -10.77
N ALA A 683 -16.63 2.39 -11.36
CA ALA A 683 -15.53 1.43 -11.30
C ALA A 683 -14.24 1.96 -11.94
N ASP A 684 -14.34 2.64 -13.09
CA ASP A 684 -13.21 3.29 -13.76
C ASP A 684 -12.63 4.42 -12.92
N GLU A 685 -13.48 5.21 -12.25
CA GLU A 685 -13.04 6.28 -11.34
C GLU A 685 -12.27 5.73 -10.15
N THR A 686 -12.78 4.68 -9.49
CA THR A 686 -12.04 3.98 -8.43
C THR A 686 -10.70 3.44 -8.93
N ARG A 687 -10.65 2.83 -10.11
CA ARG A 687 -9.40 2.34 -10.73
C ARG A 687 -8.39 3.47 -10.93
N GLU A 688 -8.80 4.60 -11.50
CA GLU A 688 -7.86 5.71 -11.74
C GLU A 688 -7.39 6.37 -10.43
N VAL A 689 -8.22 6.40 -9.39
CA VAL A 689 -7.80 6.87 -8.05
C VAL A 689 -6.78 5.91 -7.43
N ILE A 690 -6.96 4.60 -7.53
CA ILE A 690 -5.94 3.63 -7.09
C ILE A 690 -4.59 3.91 -7.77
N LEU A 691 -4.60 4.11 -9.09
CA LEU A 691 -3.36 4.42 -9.84
C LEU A 691 -2.71 5.73 -9.41
N ALA A 692 -3.47 6.66 -8.81
CA ALA A 692 -2.94 7.93 -8.31
C ALA A 692 -1.88 7.73 -7.22
N TYR A 693 -1.91 6.64 -6.46
CA TYR A 693 -0.99 6.41 -5.35
C TYR A 693 -0.46 4.98 -5.22
N ASP A 694 -0.69 4.14 -6.22
CA ASP A 694 -0.06 2.83 -6.41
C ASP A 694 0.85 2.86 -7.65
N PRO A 695 2.19 3.06 -7.51
CA PRO A 695 3.02 3.44 -8.65
C PRO A 695 3.86 2.29 -9.23
N THR A 696 4.32 2.41 -10.48
CA THR A 696 5.29 1.47 -11.09
C THR A 696 6.75 1.89 -10.86
N ILE A 697 7.15 2.08 -9.60
CA ILE A 697 8.53 2.51 -9.26
C ILE A 697 9.51 1.33 -9.31
N PRO A 698 10.75 1.49 -9.83
CA PRO A 698 11.76 0.43 -9.86
C PRO A 698 12.38 0.06 -8.50
N SER A 699 11.55 -0.39 -7.56
CA SER A 699 11.95 -0.77 -6.20
C SER A 699 10.95 -1.77 -5.64
N TRP A 700 11.44 -2.83 -4.98
CA TRP A 700 10.57 -3.76 -4.25
C TRP A 700 9.65 -3.02 -3.27
N GLY A 701 10.11 -1.96 -2.62
CA GLY A 701 9.33 -1.26 -1.58
C GLY A 701 8.30 -0.27 -2.12
N TYR A 702 8.44 0.19 -3.37
CA TYR A 702 7.55 1.24 -3.91
C TYR A 702 6.76 0.78 -5.13
N ASN A 703 7.10 -0.35 -5.76
CA ASN A 703 6.31 -0.89 -6.86
C ASN A 703 4.96 -1.43 -6.38
N GLY A 704 3.85 -0.83 -6.84
CA GLY A 704 2.49 -1.19 -6.46
C GLY A 704 2.20 -1.02 -4.96
N ASN A 705 3.05 -0.27 -4.25
CA ASN A 705 2.84 0.04 -2.84
C ASN A 705 1.83 1.18 -2.75
N ALA A 706 0.64 0.91 -2.22
CA ALA A 706 -0.36 1.92 -1.97
C ALA A 706 0.14 2.96 -0.98
N ARG A 707 -0.32 4.20 -1.11
CA ARG A 707 0.05 5.23 -0.13
C ARG A 707 -0.71 5.03 1.16
N ARG A 708 0.01 4.62 2.19
CA ARG A 708 -0.43 4.48 3.59
C ARG A 708 0.63 5.04 4.51
N TYR A 709 0.23 5.71 5.59
CA TYR A 709 1.20 6.31 6.50
C TYR A 709 0.81 6.45 7.98
N TRP A 710 -0.36 5.99 8.41
CA TRP A 710 -0.82 6.18 9.79
C TRP A 710 -1.24 4.90 10.52
N ASP A 711 -1.44 3.80 9.82
CA ASP A 711 -1.90 2.52 10.37
C ASP A 711 -1.04 1.92 11.49
N PHE A 712 0.26 2.25 11.59
CA PHE A 712 1.07 1.87 12.75
C PHE A 712 0.51 2.37 14.09
N LEU A 713 -0.29 3.45 14.09
CA LEU A 713 -1.01 3.92 15.27
C LEU A 713 -2.04 2.88 15.76
N TYR A 714 -2.62 2.08 14.85
CA TYR A 714 -3.73 1.18 15.10
C TYR A 714 -3.33 -0.31 15.16
N GLY A 715 -2.41 -0.74 14.30
CA GLY A 715 -1.99 -2.16 14.19
C GLY A 715 -0.50 -2.41 14.46
N GLY A 716 0.33 -1.36 14.49
CA GLY A 716 1.78 -1.49 14.66
C GLY A 716 2.25 -1.52 16.11
N LYS A 717 3.43 -2.10 16.35
CA LYS A 717 4.12 -2.02 17.64
C LYS A 717 4.73 -0.65 17.88
N VAL A 718 5.28 -0.03 16.83
CA VAL A 718 5.93 1.29 16.92
C VAL A 718 4.98 2.35 16.34
N PRO A 719 4.15 3.00 17.16
CA PRO A 719 3.15 3.94 16.68
C PRO A 719 3.80 5.24 16.19
N ARG A 720 3.75 5.50 14.89
CA ARG A 720 4.21 6.76 14.28
C ARG A 720 3.58 7.01 12.90
N ILE A 721 3.62 8.27 12.47
CA ILE A 721 3.19 8.70 11.13
C ILE A 721 4.39 8.73 10.19
N GLU A 722 4.43 7.81 9.25
CA GLU A 722 5.47 7.68 8.22
C GLU A 722 4.96 6.85 7.04
N ARG A 723 5.59 6.97 5.87
CA ARG A 723 5.31 6.07 4.75
C ARG A 723 5.49 4.60 5.15
N GLN A 724 4.43 3.82 4.94
CA GLN A 724 4.40 2.38 5.15
C GLN A 724 4.64 1.67 3.83
N ILE A 725 5.45 0.61 3.88
CA ILE A 725 5.76 -0.20 2.72
C ILE A 725 5.04 -1.53 2.86
N HIS A 726 4.18 -1.82 1.89
CA HIS A 726 3.36 -3.04 1.78
C HIS A 726 2.46 -3.28 2.99
N HIS A 727 1.82 -2.19 3.45
CA HIS A 727 0.60 -2.28 4.26
C HIS A 727 -0.54 -2.92 3.44
N TYR A 728 -1.57 -3.45 4.11
CA TYR A 728 -2.64 -4.24 3.48
C TYR A 728 -3.31 -3.53 2.29
N GLY A 729 -3.38 -2.20 2.32
CA GLY A 729 -3.98 -1.41 1.24
C GLY A 729 -3.38 -1.70 -0.13
N SER A 730 -2.07 -2.02 -0.19
CA SER A 730 -1.38 -2.33 -1.46
C SER A 730 -1.91 -3.59 -2.13
N THR A 731 -2.14 -4.64 -1.33
CA THR A 731 -2.62 -5.90 -1.88
C THR A 731 -4.11 -5.86 -2.20
N LEU A 732 -4.91 -5.18 -1.38
CA LEU A 732 -6.34 -4.99 -1.66
C LEU A 732 -6.54 -4.15 -2.93
N ASN A 733 -5.76 -3.10 -3.13
CA ASN A 733 -5.80 -2.29 -4.36
C ASN A 733 -5.36 -3.05 -5.60
N ALA A 734 -4.54 -4.09 -5.47
CA ALA A 734 -4.17 -4.94 -6.60
C ALA A 734 -5.36 -5.71 -7.19
N VAL A 735 -6.33 -6.11 -6.36
CA VAL A 735 -7.51 -6.90 -6.77
C VAL A 735 -8.31 -6.23 -7.90
N PRO A 736 -8.79 -4.98 -7.77
CA PRO A 736 -9.52 -4.30 -8.84
C PRO A 736 -8.65 -4.05 -10.08
N LEU A 737 -7.33 -3.83 -9.91
CA LEU A 737 -6.43 -3.64 -11.04
C LEU A 737 -6.24 -4.92 -11.87
N PHE A 738 -6.17 -6.09 -11.22
CA PHE A 738 -6.16 -7.38 -11.90
C PHE A 738 -7.44 -7.61 -12.69
N ASP A 739 -8.60 -7.34 -12.09
CA ASP A 739 -9.88 -7.45 -12.75
C ASP A 739 -10.00 -6.50 -13.96
N ALA A 740 -9.61 -5.24 -13.78
CA ALA A 740 -9.58 -4.24 -14.84
C ALA A 740 -8.66 -4.66 -16.00
N TYR A 741 -7.49 -5.23 -15.69
CA TYR A 741 -6.58 -5.78 -16.71
C TYR A 741 -7.20 -6.96 -17.47
N ARG A 742 -7.86 -7.90 -16.78
CA ARG A 742 -8.54 -9.02 -17.45
C ARG A 742 -9.65 -8.55 -18.39
N ALA A 743 -10.31 -7.43 -18.06
CA ALA A 743 -11.29 -6.79 -18.92
C ALA A 743 -10.66 -6.04 -20.11
N ASN A 744 -9.47 -5.47 -19.93
CA ASN A 744 -8.72 -4.75 -20.97
C ASN A 744 -7.21 -5.07 -20.95
N PRO A 745 -6.78 -6.18 -21.57
CA PRO A 745 -5.39 -6.64 -21.50
C PRO A 745 -4.38 -5.79 -22.28
N ALA A 746 -4.84 -4.76 -23.01
CA ALA A 746 -3.98 -3.80 -23.68
C ALA A 746 -3.29 -2.85 -22.69
N ASP A 747 -3.91 -2.58 -21.53
CA ASP A 747 -3.36 -1.70 -20.50
C ASP A 747 -2.47 -2.47 -19.53
N VAL A 748 -1.28 -2.86 -20.00
CA VAL A 748 -0.30 -3.63 -19.20
C VAL A 748 0.22 -2.84 -17.98
N HIS A 749 0.01 -1.53 -17.91
CA HIS A 749 0.33 -0.74 -16.72
C HIS A 749 -0.45 -1.24 -15.50
N LEU A 750 -1.74 -1.55 -15.66
CA LEU A 750 -2.59 -2.12 -14.61
C LEU A 750 -1.98 -3.39 -14.03
N LEU A 751 -1.57 -4.32 -14.91
CA LEU A 751 -0.97 -5.59 -14.48
C LEU A 751 0.34 -5.39 -13.72
N ARG A 752 1.17 -4.42 -14.14
CA ARG A 752 2.46 -4.11 -13.49
C ARG A 752 2.28 -3.50 -12.11
N VAL A 753 1.27 -2.64 -11.93
CA VAL A 753 0.93 -2.09 -10.61
C VAL A 753 0.38 -3.19 -9.72
N ALA A 754 -0.60 -3.96 -10.22
CA ALA A 754 -1.25 -5.03 -9.48
C ALA A 754 -0.26 -6.09 -8.97
N TYR A 755 0.64 -6.59 -9.84
CA TYR A 755 1.67 -7.55 -9.41
C TYR A 755 2.68 -6.96 -8.43
N GLY A 756 3.01 -5.67 -8.56
CA GLY A 756 3.85 -4.97 -7.60
C GLY A 756 3.27 -5.02 -6.19
N GLY A 757 1.99 -4.65 -6.04
CA GLY A 757 1.29 -4.68 -4.75
C GLY A 757 1.08 -6.11 -4.24
N LEU A 758 0.67 -7.03 -5.12
CA LEU A 758 0.45 -8.44 -4.80
C LEU A 758 1.69 -9.11 -4.21
N MET A 759 2.84 -8.93 -4.88
CA MET A 759 4.11 -9.51 -4.44
C MET A 759 4.74 -8.70 -3.33
N GLY A 760 4.46 -7.40 -3.25
CA GLY A 760 4.84 -6.54 -2.15
C GLY A 760 4.38 -7.08 -0.80
N GLY A 761 3.10 -7.44 -0.69
CA GLY A 761 2.54 -8.05 0.53
C GLY A 761 3.22 -9.35 0.96
N ILE A 762 3.88 -10.09 0.05
CA ILE A 762 4.64 -11.29 0.41
C ILE A 762 5.91 -10.97 1.17
N THR A 763 6.48 -9.78 0.97
CA THR A 763 7.73 -9.39 1.65
C THR A 763 7.57 -9.24 3.16
N ASN A 764 6.33 -9.04 3.65
CA ASN A 764 6.00 -8.97 5.06
C ASN A 764 6.16 -10.31 5.80
N ILE A 765 6.19 -11.44 5.09
CA ILE A 765 6.35 -12.78 5.68
C ILE A 765 7.84 -13.09 5.81
N ASP A 766 8.31 -13.30 7.04
CA ASP A 766 9.69 -13.64 7.33
C ASP A 766 10.04 -15.10 7.00
N GLN A 767 11.32 -15.48 7.15
CA GLN A 767 11.79 -16.84 6.86
C GLN A 767 11.15 -17.94 7.71
N ALA A 768 10.57 -17.61 8.87
CA ALA A 768 9.93 -18.57 9.76
C ALA A 768 8.42 -18.68 9.50
N GLY A 769 7.84 -17.72 8.77
CA GLY A 769 6.41 -17.60 8.50
C GLY A 769 5.70 -16.52 9.32
N PHE A 770 6.42 -15.73 10.13
CA PHE A 770 5.80 -14.59 10.81
C PHE A 770 5.48 -13.50 9.79
N SER A 771 4.24 -13.02 9.78
CA SER A 771 3.83 -11.90 8.95
C SER A 771 3.83 -10.60 9.75
N SER A 772 4.50 -9.56 9.27
CA SER A 772 4.53 -8.21 9.84
C SER A 772 3.41 -7.31 9.29
N ALA A 773 2.91 -6.37 10.09
CA ALA A 773 1.91 -5.39 9.66
C ALA A 773 2.35 -4.59 8.42
N ALA A 774 3.57 -4.03 8.43
CA ALA A 774 4.19 -3.34 7.30
C ALA A 774 5.70 -3.08 7.56
N PHE A 775 6.42 -2.56 6.57
CA PHE A 775 7.81 -2.12 6.75
C PHE A 775 7.91 -0.61 7.00
N HIS A 776 8.65 -0.24 8.04
CA HIS A 776 8.98 1.13 8.41
C HIS A 776 10.03 1.72 7.45
N SER A 777 9.64 2.66 6.59
CA SER A 777 10.54 3.21 5.56
C SER A 777 11.36 4.41 5.99
N ALA A 778 11.07 5.02 7.14
CA ALA A 778 11.90 6.12 7.61
C ALA A 778 13.33 5.60 7.85
N PRO A 779 14.35 6.34 7.36
CA PRO A 779 15.75 5.92 7.45
C PRO A 779 16.27 5.65 8.88
N ASP A 780 15.58 6.14 9.91
CA ASP A 780 15.92 5.92 11.32
C ASP A 780 15.48 4.55 11.86
N MET A 781 14.72 3.77 11.09
CA MET A 781 14.25 2.45 11.50
C MET A 781 14.55 1.37 10.46
N MET A 782 14.06 1.52 9.21
CA MET A 782 14.33 0.58 8.10
C MET A 782 14.15 -0.90 8.46
N ALA A 783 13.02 -1.25 9.10
CA ALA A 783 12.72 -2.58 9.60
C ALA A 783 11.24 -2.95 9.45
N TRP A 784 10.95 -4.26 9.47
CA TRP A 784 9.58 -4.77 9.59
C TRP A 784 9.01 -4.43 10.98
N ASP A 785 7.74 -4.01 11.05
CA ASP A 785 7.06 -3.86 12.34
C ASP A 785 7.02 -5.22 13.07
N ALA A 786 7.21 -5.19 14.37
CA ALA A 786 7.31 -6.40 15.17
C ALA A 786 5.93 -7.03 15.44
N TYR A 787 4.83 -6.31 15.27
CA TYR A 787 3.49 -6.87 15.37
C TYR A 787 3.02 -7.43 14.03
N SER A 788 2.30 -8.54 14.10
CA SER A 788 1.58 -9.05 12.93
C SER A 788 0.43 -8.15 12.51
N GLY A 789 -0.19 -7.47 13.49
CA GLY A 789 -1.15 -6.40 13.29
C GLY A 789 -2.22 -6.75 12.26
N ASP A 790 -2.42 -5.81 11.33
CA ASP A 790 -3.42 -5.82 10.28
C ASP A 790 -2.91 -6.42 8.95
N TYR A 791 -1.95 -7.35 9.01
CA TYR A 791 -1.45 -7.99 7.79
C TYR A 791 -2.49 -8.88 7.07
N GLY A 792 -3.42 -9.49 7.83
CA GLY A 792 -4.34 -10.51 7.31
C GLY A 792 -5.17 -10.08 6.11
N MET A 793 -5.67 -8.84 6.13
CA MET A 793 -6.38 -8.22 5.02
C MET A 793 -5.52 -8.17 3.75
N GLY A 794 -4.22 -7.89 3.91
CA GLY A 794 -3.27 -7.88 2.81
C GLY A 794 -3.05 -9.28 2.26
N PHE A 795 -2.97 -10.27 3.15
CA PHE A 795 -2.86 -11.66 2.73
C PHE A 795 -4.16 -12.20 2.10
N PHE A 796 -5.32 -11.72 2.53
CA PHE A 796 -6.59 -11.97 1.84
C PHE A 796 -6.51 -11.52 0.39
N GLY A 797 -6.15 -10.26 0.14
CA GLY A 797 -5.97 -9.77 -1.22
C GLY A 797 -4.98 -10.63 -2.03
N HIS A 798 -3.94 -11.17 -1.38
CA HIS A 798 -2.98 -12.05 -2.03
C HIS A 798 -3.61 -13.36 -2.47
N ALA A 799 -4.16 -14.15 -1.54
CA ALA A 799 -4.74 -15.45 -1.88
C ALA A 799 -5.98 -15.31 -2.78
N TYR A 800 -6.75 -14.24 -2.60
CA TYR A 800 -7.94 -13.96 -3.40
C TYR A 800 -7.60 -13.70 -4.87
N ALA A 801 -6.55 -12.93 -5.16
CA ALA A 801 -6.23 -12.48 -6.51
C ALA A 801 -5.02 -13.17 -7.17
N THR A 802 -4.22 -13.95 -6.43
CA THR A 802 -3.02 -14.58 -6.98
C THR A 802 -3.36 -15.51 -8.15
N ALA A 803 -2.60 -15.34 -9.23
CA ALA A 803 -2.78 -16.08 -10.47
C ALA A 803 -1.52 -15.99 -11.32
N THR A 804 -1.48 -16.75 -12.42
CA THR A 804 -0.48 -16.65 -13.48
C THR A 804 -1.06 -15.92 -14.68
N TYR A 805 -0.29 -15.03 -15.33
CA TYR A 805 -0.71 -14.30 -16.53
C TYR A 805 0.27 -14.53 -17.68
N LEU A 806 -0.23 -15.05 -18.80
CA LEU A 806 0.50 -15.14 -20.06
C LEU A 806 0.16 -13.93 -20.93
N VAL A 807 1.15 -13.07 -21.18
CA VAL A 807 0.99 -11.78 -21.86
C VAL A 807 1.88 -11.72 -23.09
N ASN A 808 1.36 -11.18 -24.19
CA ASN A 808 2.17 -10.81 -25.36
C ASN A 808 2.32 -9.28 -25.42
N HIS A 809 3.41 -8.77 -24.84
CA HIS A 809 3.68 -7.33 -24.77
C HIS A 809 4.13 -6.78 -26.14
N PRO A 810 3.60 -5.64 -26.61
CA PRO A 810 3.93 -5.09 -27.94
C PRO A 810 5.42 -4.77 -28.14
N THR A 811 6.16 -4.52 -27.07
CA THR A 811 7.60 -4.21 -27.12
C THR A 811 8.49 -5.35 -26.61
N PHE A 812 8.00 -6.15 -25.66
CA PHE A 812 8.80 -7.13 -24.91
C PHE A 812 8.47 -8.59 -25.26
N GLY A 813 7.50 -8.79 -26.16
CA GLY A 813 7.02 -10.11 -26.58
C GLY A 813 6.36 -10.87 -25.44
N TRP A 814 6.47 -12.19 -25.47
CA TRP A 814 5.85 -13.05 -24.47
C TRP A 814 6.50 -12.91 -23.09
N LEU A 815 5.65 -12.63 -22.10
CA LEU A 815 5.97 -12.46 -20.69
C LEU A 815 5.06 -13.35 -19.85
N GLY A 816 5.61 -13.86 -18.75
CA GLY A 816 4.84 -14.50 -17.69
C GLY A 816 4.89 -13.60 -16.46
N PHE A 817 3.72 -13.34 -15.88
CA PHE A 817 3.64 -12.87 -14.51
C PHE A 817 3.16 -14.03 -13.64
N GLY A 818 3.80 -14.23 -12.48
CA GLY A 818 3.55 -15.38 -11.63
C GLY A 818 3.87 -16.73 -12.29
N GLY A 819 4.61 -16.77 -13.41
CA GLY A 819 4.90 -18.02 -14.11
C GLY A 819 6.07 -17.92 -15.10
N LYS A 820 6.68 -19.05 -15.39
CA LYS A 820 7.82 -19.17 -16.30
C LYS A 820 7.34 -19.40 -17.73
N VAL A 821 7.79 -18.57 -18.67
CA VAL A 821 7.43 -18.69 -20.09
C VAL A 821 8.56 -19.29 -20.92
N ILE A 822 8.21 -20.28 -21.74
CA ILE A 822 9.10 -20.97 -22.68
C ILE A 822 8.45 -20.94 -24.07
N GLN A 823 9.19 -20.49 -25.07
CA GLN A 823 8.72 -20.46 -26.46
C GLN A 823 9.49 -21.48 -27.29
N LYS A 824 8.77 -22.36 -28.00
CA LYS A 824 9.38 -23.35 -28.90
C LYS A 824 8.43 -23.68 -30.05
N ALA A 825 8.94 -23.67 -31.28
CA ALA A 825 8.22 -24.14 -32.47
C ALA A 825 6.77 -23.59 -32.61
N GLY A 826 6.58 -22.29 -32.36
CA GLY A 826 5.25 -21.65 -32.45
C GLY A 826 4.30 -21.92 -31.28
N VAL A 827 4.76 -22.63 -30.24
CA VAL A 827 4.02 -22.88 -29.00
C VAL A 827 4.60 -22.04 -27.87
N VAL A 828 3.71 -21.45 -27.06
CA VAL A 828 4.07 -20.69 -25.87
C VAL A 828 3.61 -21.47 -24.65
N ARG A 829 4.57 -22.04 -23.92
CA ARG A 829 4.34 -22.77 -22.68
C ARG A 829 4.51 -21.83 -21.49
N ILE A 830 3.60 -21.91 -20.53
CA ILE A 830 3.72 -21.23 -19.23
C ILE A 830 3.57 -22.22 -18.09
N GLU A 831 4.46 -22.12 -17.11
CA GLU A 831 4.48 -22.93 -15.89
C GLU A 831 4.19 -22.02 -14.69
N PRO A 832 3.02 -22.15 -14.03
CA PRO A 832 2.67 -21.36 -12.86
C PRO A 832 3.69 -21.48 -11.71
N ARG A 833 4.01 -20.34 -11.11
CA ARG A 833 4.91 -20.14 -9.94
C ARG A 833 4.33 -19.12 -8.95
N ASP A 834 3.03 -18.82 -9.04
CA ASP A 834 2.33 -17.79 -8.26
C ASP A 834 1.99 -18.21 -6.81
N GLY A 835 2.37 -19.42 -6.40
CA GLY A 835 2.10 -19.97 -5.06
C GLY A 835 0.73 -20.63 -4.91
N ALA A 836 -0.23 -20.36 -5.79
CA ALA A 836 -1.55 -21.00 -5.78
C ALA A 836 -1.70 -22.04 -6.88
N ARG A 837 -1.27 -21.72 -8.10
CA ARG A 837 -1.37 -22.55 -9.31
C ARG A 837 -2.80 -22.98 -9.67
N THR A 838 -3.80 -22.24 -9.19
CA THR A 838 -5.24 -22.50 -9.41
C THR A 838 -5.82 -21.59 -10.47
N ARG A 839 -5.12 -20.51 -10.85
CA ARG A 839 -5.66 -19.47 -11.74
C ARG A 839 -4.70 -19.11 -12.86
N LEU A 840 -5.20 -19.00 -14.09
CA LEU A 840 -4.42 -18.64 -15.28
C LEU A 840 -5.22 -17.69 -16.19
N PHE A 841 -4.62 -16.56 -16.54
CA PHE A 841 -5.13 -15.67 -17.59
C PHE A 841 -4.27 -15.76 -18.85
N VAL A 842 -4.89 -16.03 -20.00
CA VAL A 842 -4.24 -15.99 -21.31
C VAL A 842 -4.70 -14.75 -22.07
N ALA A 843 -3.96 -13.66 -21.91
CA ALA A 843 -4.35 -12.32 -22.36
C ALA A 843 -4.72 -12.21 -23.87
N PRO A 844 -3.99 -12.83 -24.81
CA PRO A 844 -4.30 -12.72 -26.24
C PRO A 844 -5.68 -13.25 -26.65
N ILE A 845 -6.28 -14.14 -25.86
CA ILE A 845 -7.60 -14.74 -26.13
C ILE A 845 -8.65 -14.37 -25.07
N GLY A 846 -8.28 -13.55 -24.08
CA GLY A 846 -9.18 -13.14 -23.00
C GLY A 846 -9.71 -14.29 -22.14
N ALA A 847 -9.00 -15.42 -22.08
CA ALA A 847 -9.44 -16.60 -21.35
C ALA A 847 -8.96 -16.55 -19.90
N TRP A 848 -9.90 -16.52 -18.97
CA TRP A 848 -9.68 -16.62 -17.52
C TRP A 848 -10.07 -18.01 -17.03
N LEU A 849 -9.10 -18.71 -16.46
CA LEU A 849 -9.22 -20.08 -15.98
C LEU A 849 -9.08 -20.09 -14.46
N THR A 850 -10.03 -20.68 -13.75
CA THR A 850 -9.99 -20.84 -12.29
C THR A 850 -10.31 -22.27 -11.91
N LEU A 851 -9.46 -22.89 -11.08
CA LEU A 851 -9.70 -24.18 -10.46
C LEU A 851 -10.22 -23.96 -9.04
N GLU A 852 -11.43 -24.43 -8.75
CA GLU A 852 -11.95 -24.53 -7.37
C GLU A 852 -11.39 -25.75 -6.63
N ALA A 853 -10.83 -26.69 -7.39
CA ALA A 853 -10.17 -27.90 -6.92
C ALA A 853 -9.10 -28.30 -7.94
N GLY A 854 -7.95 -28.79 -7.47
CA GLY A 854 -6.82 -29.20 -8.29
C GLY A 854 -5.84 -28.06 -8.59
N LYS A 855 -4.77 -28.38 -9.34
CA LYS A 855 -3.68 -27.45 -9.66
C LYS A 855 -3.30 -27.52 -11.13
N ILE A 856 -2.79 -26.42 -11.67
CA ILE A 856 -2.20 -26.31 -13.02
C ILE A 856 -0.69 -26.55 -12.89
N ASP A 857 -0.15 -27.59 -13.52
CA ASP A 857 1.30 -27.80 -13.69
C ASP A 857 1.84 -26.93 -14.84
N ALA A 858 1.09 -26.82 -15.94
CA ALA A 858 1.46 -26.02 -17.09
C ALA A 858 0.29 -25.73 -18.03
N ALA A 859 0.48 -24.76 -18.92
CA ALA A 859 -0.38 -24.53 -20.06
C ALA A 859 0.43 -24.26 -21.33
N GLU A 860 -0.03 -24.77 -22.47
CA GLU A 860 0.57 -24.58 -23.78
C GLU A 860 -0.42 -23.90 -24.71
N PHE A 861 -0.12 -22.67 -25.11
CA PHE A 861 -0.92 -21.88 -26.02
C PHE A 861 -0.31 -21.90 -27.43
N LYS A 862 -1.14 -22.17 -28.44
CA LYS A 862 -0.78 -22.12 -29.85
C LYS A 862 -1.40 -20.88 -30.51
N PRO A 863 -0.67 -19.76 -30.65
CA PRO A 863 -1.24 -18.51 -31.17
C PRO A 863 -1.86 -18.64 -32.56
N ALA A 864 -1.33 -19.52 -33.41
CA ALA A 864 -1.82 -19.73 -34.77
C ALA A 864 -3.25 -20.31 -34.83
N THR A 865 -3.62 -21.13 -33.85
CA THR A 865 -4.89 -21.87 -33.81
C THR A 865 -5.83 -21.42 -32.69
N GLY A 866 -5.30 -20.71 -31.69
CA GLY A 866 -6.02 -20.41 -30.45
C GLY A 866 -6.14 -21.58 -29.49
N GLU A 867 -5.75 -22.81 -29.86
CA GLU A 867 -5.75 -23.99 -28.97
C GLU A 867 -4.92 -23.74 -27.70
N LEU A 868 -5.48 -24.16 -26.57
CA LEU A 868 -4.87 -24.10 -25.24
C LEU A 868 -4.90 -25.50 -24.61
N VAL A 869 -3.73 -26.04 -24.28
CA VAL A 869 -3.61 -27.35 -23.61
C VAL A 869 -3.18 -27.12 -22.17
N LEU A 870 -4.00 -27.56 -21.21
CA LEU A 870 -3.67 -27.55 -19.79
C LEU A 870 -3.08 -28.90 -19.39
N THR A 871 -2.03 -28.85 -18.55
CA THR A 871 -1.58 -29.99 -17.76
C THR A 871 -1.95 -29.72 -16.31
N LEU A 872 -2.90 -30.49 -15.79
CA LEU A 872 -3.32 -30.46 -14.39
C LEU A 872 -2.47 -31.42 -13.57
N ALA A 873 -2.21 -31.07 -12.31
CA ALA A 873 -1.49 -31.93 -11.38
C ALA A 873 -2.24 -33.26 -11.14
N ALA A 874 -1.50 -34.27 -10.67
CA ALA A 874 -2.09 -35.52 -10.22
C ALA A 874 -3.07 -35.31 -9.05
N ARG A 875 -3.96 -36.28 -8.84
CA ARG A 875 -4.85 -36.29 -7.67
C ARG A 875 -4.06 -36.35 -6.37
N ASP A 876 -4.61 -35.75 -5.32
CA ASP A 876 -4.14 -35.90 -3.95
C ASP A 876 -5.24 -36.58 -3.10
N PRO A 877 -4.96 -36.98 -1.84
CA PRO A 877 -5.93 -37.68 -1.01
C PRO A 877 -7.25 -36.94 -0.76
N ALA A 878 -7.26 -35.60 -0.87
CA ALA A 878 -8.44 -34.77 -0.68
C ALA A 878 -9.10 -34.34 -2.00
N THR A 879 -8.40 -34.48 -3.13
CA THR A 879 -8.80 -33.90 -4.42
C THR A 879 -8.71 -34.92 -5.54
N SER A 880 -9.83 -35.63 -5.79
CA SER A 880 -9.96 -36.64 -6.85
C SER A 880 -10.41 -36.05 -8.19
N THR A 881 -11.02 -34.86 -8.19
CA THR A 881 -11.62 -34.22 -9.36
C THR A 881 -11.26 -32.74 -9.35
N ALA A 882 -10.68 -32.26 -10.46
CA ALA A 882 -10.49 -30.83 -10.68
C ALA A 882 -11.79 -30.18 -11.13
N ARG A 883 -12.04 -28.94 -10.70
CA ARG A 883 -13.25 -28.17 -11.03
C ARG A 883 -12.86 -26.88 -11.72
N LEU A 884 -12.96 -26.86 -13.06
CA LEU A 884 -12.47 -25.77 -13.89
C LEU A 884 -13.59 -24.82 -14.31
N LEU A 885 -13.49 -23.55 -13.94
CA LEU A 885 -14.24 -22.44 -14.51
C LEU A 885 -13.46 -21.80 -15.65
N ILE A 886 -14.19 -21.43 -16.70
CA ILE A 886 -13.63 -20.77 -17.87
C ILE A 886 -14.52 -19.57 -18.20
N GLU A 887 -13.93 -18.37 -18.14
CA GLU A 887 -14.59 -17.12 -18.46
C GLU A 887 -13.88 -16.42 -19.62
N ALA A 888 -14.66 -15.84 -20.53
CA ALA A 888 -14.18 -14.93 -21.55
C ALA A 888 -14.35 -13.50 -21.03
N THR A 889 -13.26 -12.85 -20.63
CA THR A 889 -13.32 -11.58 -19.88
C THR A 889 -13.17 -10.35 -20.76
N THR A 890 -12.77 -10.50 -22.02
CA THR A 890 -12.60 -9.39 -22.96
C THR A 890 -13.75 -9.31 -23.97
N PRO A 891 -14.12 -8.11 -24.43
CA PRO A 891 -15.12 -7.94 -25.47
C PRO A 891 -14.76 -8.74 -26.74
N GLY A 892 -15.68 -9.62 -27.17
CA GLY A 892 -15.51 -10.43 -28.38
C GLY A 892 -14.61 -11.66 -28.24
N ALA A 893 -14.13 -12.00 -27.04
CA ALA A 893 -13.42 -13.26 -26.81
C ALA A 893 -14.34 -14.47 -27.07
N ARG A 894 -13.77 -15.51 -27.70
CA ARG A 894 -14.48 -16.76 -27.93
C ARG A 894 -14.53 -17.58 -26.63
N PRO A 895 -15.67 -18.18 -26.28
CA PRO A 895 -15.73 -19.05 -25.12
C PRO A 895 -14.92 -20.32 -25.39
N TYR A 896 -14.14 -20.74 -24.39
CA TYR A 896 -13.38 -21.99 -24.42
C TYR A 896 -14.13 -23.06 -23.63
N ARG A 897 -14.00 -24.31 -24.07
CA ARG A 897 -14.53 -25.47 -23.34
C ARG A 897 -13.53 -26.62 -23.36
N PRO A 898 -13.45 -27.42 -22.29
CA PRO A 898 -12.71 -28.67 -22.30
C PRO A 898 -13.44 -29.70 -23.17
N ASN A 899 -12.68 -30.40 -24.00
CA ASN A 899 -13.21 -31.45 -24.86
C ASN A 899 -13.72 -32.62 -24.00
N GLY A 900 -15.03 -32.92 -24.09
CA GLY A 900 -15.63 -34.11 -23.47
C GLY A 900 -15.83 -34.05 -21.96
N ALA A 901 -15.72 -32.88 -21.31
CA ALA A 901 -15.99 -32.75 -19.88
C ALA A 901 -17.45 -32.39 -19.58
N THR A 902 -17.96 -32.92 -18.47
CA THR A 902 -19.30 -32.62 -17.97
C THR A 902 -19.33 -31.30 -17.22
N SER A 903 -20.34 -30.46 -17.47
CA SER A 903 -20.57 -29.27 -16.66
C SER A 903 -21.37 -29.64 -15.40
N GLU A 904 -20.90 -29.18 -14.26
CA GLU A 904 -21.51 -29.38 -12.94
C GLU A 904 -21.35 -28.08 -12.15
N ARG A 905 -22.44 -27.54 -11.59
CA ARG A 905 -22.43 -26.30 -10.77
C ARG A 905 -21.74 -25.12 -11.47
N GLY A 906 -21.91 -24.96 -12.78
CA GLY A 906 -21.27 -23.86 -13.53
C GLY A 906 -19.76 -24.01 -13.78
N ALA A 907 -19.16 -25.14 -13.39
CA ALA A 907 -17.77 -25.50 -13.70
C ALA A 907 -17.71 -26.79 -14.54
N TYR A 908 -16.52 -27.17 -15.02
CA TYR A 908 -16.27 -28.46 -15.66
C TYR A 908 -15.58 -29.41 -14.69
N ALA A 909 -16.17 -30.59 -14.48
CA ALA A 909 -15.59 -31.65 -13.66
C ALA A 909 -14.59 -32.46 -14.48
N LEU A 910 -13.35 -32.54 -14.00
CA LEU A 910 -12.21 -33.16 -14.68
C LEU A 910 -11.59 -34.21 -13.75
N PRO A 911 -11.86 -35.51 -13.94
CA PRO A 911 -11.30 -36.56 -13.10
C PRO A 911 -9.77 -36.53 -13.15
N LEU A 912 -9.15 -36.50 -11.97
CA LEU A 912 -7.69 -36.54 -11.83
C LEU A 912 -7.22 -37.98 -11.65
N THR A 913 -6.02 -38.26 -12.15
CA THR A 913 -5.37 -39.58 -12.00
C THR A 913 -4.13 -39.48 -11.12
N ASP A 914 -3.46 -40.60 -10.85
CA ASP A 914 -2.15 -40.60 -10.15
C ASP A 914 -1.01 -39.97 -10.99
N LYS A 915 -1.31 -39.53 -12.21
CA LYS A 915 -0.41 -38.80 -13.11
C LYS A 915 -1.03 -37.47 -13.53
N PRO A 916 -0.22 -36.49 -13.98
CA PRO A 916 -0.74 -35.25 -14.53
C PRO A 916 -1.76 -35.50 -15.65
N THR A 917 -2.87 -34.75 -15.61
CA THR A 917 -4.00 -34.93 -16.52
C THR A 917 -3.95 -33.85 -17.60
N VAL A 918 -4.04 -34.24 -18.87
CA VAL A 918 -4.01 -33.31 -20.02
C VAL A 918 -5.42 -32.97 -20.45
N VAL A 919 -5.70 -31.67 -20.57
CA VAL A 919 -7.02 -31.16 -20.96
C VAL A 919 -6.84 -30.20 -22.14
N VAL A 920 -7.48 -30.50 -23.26
CA VAL A 920 -7.46 -29.65 -24.45
C VAL A 920 -8.67 -28.72 -24.42
N LEU A 921 -8.41 -27.42 -24.50
CA LEU A 921 -9.39 -26.36 -24.64
C LEU A 921 -9.33 -25.82 -26.07
N THR A 922 -10.46 -25.85 -26.77
CA THR A 922 -10.58 -25.29 -28.12
C THR A 922 -11.52 -24.08 -28.11
N PRO A 923 -11.27 -23.07 -28.97
CA PRO A 923 -12.23 -21.99 -29.15
C PRO A 923 -13.50 -22.56 -29.79
N ASN A 924 -14.65 -22.32 -29.16
CA ASN A 924 -15.95 -22.64 -29.78
C ASN A 924 -16.20 -21.83 -31.05
#